data_AF-A0A8E0V0G1-F1
#
_entry.id   AF-A0A8E0V0G1-F1
#
_cell.length_a   1.000
_cell.length_b   1.000
_cell.length_c   1.000
_cell.angle_alpha   90.00
_cell.angle_beta   90.00
_cell.angle_gamma   90.00
#
_symmetry.space_group_name_H-M   'P 1'
#
loop_
_entity.id
_entity.type
_entity.pdbx_description
1 polymer ?
#
loop_
_entity_poly.entity_id
_entity_poly.type
_entity_poly.pdbx_seq_one_letter_code
_entity_poly.pdbx_strand_id
1 'polypeptide(L)'
;MASTLAEHVSLDKTGDHYVSLHIPQRMGNLAPIAYGGYAIALGIHAACKVAPNGFHLYSAMGHFLRAVGTDANLICTPVELRRTRNFVTYRVTVEQKSQSIADLRLCMELLADFHKNEPSLLNYSAPPTRTYSHWQNCIPWESVADEYWAKTGTISEKQLQTFNTLFGLSRNLYEGRPCPEGIASQNLMGLAKAVKTSQEDLPPTAKSSADWIRVRHPLRTEGEQMASLGFIMDGVLSFLALAHNHMFFDDVDAWSSLDFALRVFSPCLQLDKWHLREAINHHAGHGRTYSESKLWDETGNLVACMTEQSILRVPRAARITLQVDVYVSPAIPATTGSQDPTKQWWLPVFCTLVQGPTSAVLVDTPISISQAEDLADWVKKTAPGKKLEYIYTTHAHGDHYLGNTILLKQFPSATCVTTSAVANEIKATLATAIPKWHGWFPNGQIVTDDQVIPKSLPANGEFAIDGCKLHGVDVVHSDTHASSFLHVPDLELVVAGDIVYGDCFQFLAEASTAEKRKSWLDALDQIAALKPCIVVPGHKRASQADVRALLDRLDQGVEKFVEEECIPAHAVFEAQLGQGAARWAKTPAVLEELKVKARKLGLWNMFLGHDHGAGFSNLEYGLMAEYLGKSHIASVRSPLKKCMQATNNSAPDTGNMEVLAKYGTEAQKQRWLAPLMEGKIRSAFLMTEPDIASSDARNIQTEIRRDGADYVLNGSKWWSSGAGDPSCELYIVMARTANPAPEDPYGQHSVILVPKNTPGITVHRMLSVYGYDDAPHGHGHITLQDVRVPAANIVLGEGRGFEIIQGRLGPGRIHHAMRTVGAAERALEWMIERVNDERRKTFGQPLAAHGTMLEWIAKSRIEIDAARMTVLNAALKIDQEGAKAALREIAIAKVLVPQMALQVIDRAVQTYGAAGLCQGTPLPSLWASARTVRIVDGPDEVHLQQLGRREIQRLGKAVQEKLYLQKVMADKMLTMSGFSSSAGLLGPGPLKSSL
;
A
#
# COMPACT_ATOMS: atom_id res chain seq x y z
N MET A 1 11.15 50.79 15.50
CA MET A 1 10.67 49.58 14.78
C MET A 1 9.49 50.00 13.91
N ALA A 2 9.18 49.26 12.85
CA ALA A 2 7.92 49.47 12.14
C ALA A 2 6.74 49.35 13.12
N SER A 3 5.71 50.15 12.88
CA SER A 3 4.54 50.33 13.75
C SER A 3 3.23 50.08 13.00
N THR A 4 3.25 50.25 11.67
CA THR A 4 2.10 50.07 10.78
C THR A 4 2.38 48.95 9.77
N LEU A 5 1.32 48.34 9.23
CA LEU A 5 1.46 47.29 8.21
C LEU A 5 2.15 47.81 6.94
N ALA A 6 1.88 49.07 6.55
CA ALA A 6 2.53 49.75 5.42
C ALA A 6 4.07 49.80 5.57
N GLU A 7 4.58 50.13 6.76
CA GLU A 7 6.02 50.09 7.06
C GLU A 7 6.54 48.64 6.98
N HIS A 8 5.83 47.68 7.58
CA HIS A 8 6.23 46.27 7.57
C HIS A 8 6.34 45.63 6.18
N VAL A 9 5.54 46.08 5.21
CA VAL A 9 5.60 45.62 3.81
C VAL A 9 6.41 46.56 2.90
N SER A 10 7.08 47.59 3.44
CA SER A 10 7.77 48.59 2.63
C SER A 10 9.13 48.11 2.08
N LEU A 11 9.41 48.53 0.84
CA LEU A 11 10.57 48.18 0.05
C LEU A 11 11.25 49.44 -0.50
N ASP A 12 12.58 49.43 -0.54
CA ASP A 12 13.39 50.41 -1.28
C ASP A 12 14.18 49.74 -2.42
N LYS A 13 14.45 50.48 -3.50
CA LYS A 13 15.08 49.93 -4.72
C LYS A 13 16.60 50.06 -4.64
N THR A 14 17.30 48.92 -4.70
CA THR A 14 18.76 48.84 -4.70
C THR A 14 19.24 48.13 -5.96
N GLY A 15 19.63 48.91 -6.99
CA GLY A 15 19.98 48.36 -8.30
C GLY A 15 18.79 47.64 -8.94
N ASP A 16 18.97 46.35 -9.26
CA ASP A 16 17.95 45.50 -9.91
C ASP A 16 17.06 44.72 -8.93
N HIS A 17 17.25 44.90 -7.62
CA HIS A 17 16.44 44.25 -6.58
C HIS A 17 15.83 45.28 -5.61
N TYR A 18 14.93 44.80 -4.77
CA TYR A 18 14.28 45.58 -3.72
C TYR A 18 14.66 45.03 -2.36
N VAL A 19 14.83 45.89 -1.35
CA VAL A 19 15.20 45.50 0.02
C VAL A 19 14.13 45.98 1.00
N SER A 20 13.73 45.15 1.96
CA SER A 20 12.79 45.57 3.00
C SER A 20 13.40 46.67 3.86
N LEU A 21 12.65 47.74 4.13
CA LEU A 21 13.12 48.83 4.99
C LEU A 21 13.22 48.43 6.46
N HIS A 22 12.48 47.38 6.85
CA HIS A 22 12.46 46.84 8.20
C HIS A 22 12.68 45.33 8.20
N ILE A 23 13.25 44.85 9.31
CA ILE A 23 13.51 43.43 9.57
C ILE A 23 12.18 42.74 9.90
N PRO A 24 11.87 41.57 9.31
CA PRO A 24 10.69 40.76 9.65
C PRO A 24 10.61 40.38 11.13
N GLN A 25 9.39 40.28 11.67
CA GLN A 25 9.15 40.00 13.10
C GLN A 25 8.42 38.67 13.32
N ARG A 26 8.43 38.20 14.58
CA ARG A 26 7.75 36.97 15.00
C ARG A 26 6.25 37.22 15.16
N MET A 27 5.45 36.24 14.75
CA MET A 27 4.03 36.13 15.10
C MET A 27 3.67 34.64 15.07
N GLY A 28 2.97 34.13 16.09
CA GLY A 28 2.62 32.71 16.17
C GLY A 28 3.81 31.74 16.34
N ASN A 29 4.99 32.21 16.80
CA ASN A 29 6.13 31.34 17.10
C ASN A 29 7.02 31.93 18.22
N LEU A 30 7.57 31.07 19.08
CA LEU A 30 8.55 31.43 20.12
C LEU A 30 9.99 31.46 19.57
N ALA A 31 10.30 30.63 18.57
CA ALA A 31 11.60 30.58 17.91
C ALA A 31 11.95 31.92 17.21
N PRO A 32 13.24 32.22 16.94
CA PRO A 32 13.67 33.42 16.21
C PRO A 32 13.39 33.32 14.69
N ILE A 33 12.18 32.92 14.34
CA ILE A 33 11.66 32.75 12.98
C ILE A 33 10.59 33.81 12.75
N ALA A 34 10.67 34.52 11.63
CA ALA A 34 9.70 35.52 11.26
C ALA A 34 8.41 34.87 10.73
N TYR A 35 7.32 35.62 10.80
CA TYR A 35 6.03 35.23 10.25
C TYR A 35 6.08 35.05 8.72
N GLY A 36 5.48 33.97 8.18
CA GLY A 36 5.55 33.57 6.76
C GLY A 36 5.05 34.65 5.81
N GLY A 37 3.94 35.30 6.19
CA GLY A 37 3.31 36.39 5.45
C GLY A 37 4.24 37.58 5.12
N TYR A 38 5.36 37.78 5.83
CA TYR A 38 6.37 38.77 5.43
C TYR A 38 7.00 38.45 4.07
N ALA A 39 7.36 37.19 3.83
CA ALA A 39 8.00 36.80 2.58
C ALA A 39 7.02 36.93 1.40
N ILE A 40 5.78 36.49 1.60
CA ILE A 40 4.67 36.61 0.64
C ILE A 40 4.43 38.08 0.31
N ALA A 41 4.21 38.93 1.33
CA ALA A 41 3.90 40.34 1.16
C ALA A 41 5.00 41.11 0.41
N LEU A 42 6.27 40.94 0.81
CA LEU A 42 7.39 41.65 0.21
C LEU A 42 7.68 41.16 -1.21
N GLY A 43 7.55 39.85 -1.47
CA GLY A 43 7.65 39.30 -2.83
C GLY A 43 6.55 39.83 -3.76
N ILE A 44 5.30 39.88 -3.29
CA ILE A 44 4.18 40.49 -4.03
C ILE A 44 4.44 41.98 -4.27
N HIS A 45 4.86 42.74 -3.24
CA HIS A 45 5.12 44.16 -3.39
C HIS A 45 6.22 44.45 -4.42
N ALA A 46 7.30 43.66 -4.43
CA ALA A 46 8.37 43.79 -5.41
C ALA A 46 7.87 43.57 -6.85
N ALA A 47 6.97 42.60 -7.07
CA ALA A 47 6.31 42.42 -8.37
C ALA A 47 5.40 43.63 -8.72
N CYS A 48 4.60 44.12 -7.76
CA CYS A 48 3.77 45.31 -7.96
C CYS A 48 4.58 46.58 -8.27
N LYS A 49 5.83 46.71 -7.78
CA LYS A 49 6.72 47.84 -8.09
C LYS A 49 7.25 47.85 -9.53
N VAL A 50 7.24 46.71 -10.22
CA VAL A 50 7.71 46.58 -11.62
C VAL A 50 6.58 46.35 -12.63
N ALA A 51 5.37 46.03 -12.14
CA ALA A 51 4.20 45.82 -12.98
C ALA A 51 3.82 47.08 -13.79
N PRO A 52 3.34 46.95 -15.04
CA PRO A 52 2.94 48.10 -15.86
C PRO A 52 1.67 48.76 -15.35
N ASN A 53 1.55 50.08 -15.54
CA ASN A 53 0.33 50.83 -15.20
C ASN A 53 -0.92 50.20 -15.86
N GLY A 54 -1.96 49.98 -15.05
CA GLY A 54 -3.24 49.38 -15.48
C GLY A 54 -3.26 47.85 -15.53
N PHE A 55 -2.20 47.18 -15.04
CA PHE A 55 -2.19 45.75 -14.77
C PHE A 55 -2.31 45.53 -13.26
N HIS A 56 -3.29 44.74 -12.84
CA HIS A 56 -3.62 44.49 -11.45
C HIS A 56 -3.23 43.05 -11.08
N LEU A 57 -2.85 42.82 -9.82
CA LEU A 57 -2.49 41.47 -9.37
C LEU A 57 -3.71 40.54 -9.50
N TYR A 58 -3.53 39.43 -10.20
CA TYR A 58 -4.55 38.42 -10.43
C TYR A 58 -4.27 37.14 -9.62
N SER A 59 -3.00 36.75 -9.55
CA SER A 59 -2.56 35.49 -8.94
C SER A 59 -1.16 35.67 -8.35
N ALA A 60 -0.91 35.05 -7.19
CA ALA A 60 0.43 34.82 -6.70
C ALA A 60 0.54 33.39 -6.18
N MET A 61 1.59 32.66 -6.57
CA MET A 61 1.86 31.29 -6.10
C MET A 61 3.33 31.16 -5.77
N GLY A 62 3.69 30.57 -4.63
CA GLY A 62 5.09 30.45 -4.25
C GLY A 62 5.38 29.27 -3.34
N HIS A 63 6.66 28.90 -3.29
CA HIS A 63 7.20 27.80 -2.50
C HIS A 63 8.18 28.35 -1.46
N PHE A 64 7.93 28.04 -0.20
CA PHE A 64 8.85 28.29 0.91
C PHE A 64 9.97 27.24 0.87
N LEU A 65 11.18 27.71 0.56
CA LEU A 65 12.38 26.87 0.51
C LEU A 65 13.09 26.83 1.87
N ARG A 66 13.04 27.92 2.63
CA ARG A 66 13.61 28.04 3.99
C ARG A 66 12.86 29.08 4.82
N ALA A 67 12.77 28.86 6.13
CA ALA A 67 12.23 29.83 7.08
C ALA A 67 13.02 31.17 7.04
N VAL A 68 12.32 32.29 7.25
CA VAL A 68 12.91 33.63 7.36
C VAL A 68 13.33 33.92 8.80
N GLY A 69 14.51 34.49 9.01
CA GLY A 69 15.01 34.93 10.32
C GLY A 69 14.54 36.33 10.71
N THR A 70 14.62 36.67 12.00
CA THR A 70 14.23 37.98 12.54
C THR A 70 15.42 38.93 12.75
N ASP A 71 16.47 38.78 11.94
CA ASP A 71 17.80 39.35 12.19
C ASP A 71 18.39 40.13 11.00
N ALA A 72 17.80 40.02 9.80
CA ALA A 72 18.22 40.73 8.60
C ALA A 72 17.04 41.11 7.70
N ASN A 73 17.19 42.15 6.89
CA ASN A 73 16.21 42.55 5.87
C ASN A 73 16.10 41.48 4.76
N LEU A 74 14.92 41.42 4.14
CA LEU A 74 14.67 40.58 2.97
C LEU A 74 15.02 41.33 1.68
N ILE A 75 15.52 40.57 0.70
CA ILE A 75 15.91 41.03 -0.63
C ILE A 75 14.99 40.34 -1.64
N CYS A 76 14.28 41.11 -2.45
CA CYS A 76 13.28 40.64 -3.40
C CYS A 76 13.69 41.02 -4.83
N THR A 77 13.92 40.03 -5.69
CA THR A 77 14.42 40.25 -7.07
C THR A 77 13.38 39.80 -8.09
N PRO A 78 12.59 40.73 -8.67
CA PRO A 78 11.57 40.40 -9.67
C PRO A 78 12.18 40.29 -11.08
N VAL A 79 11.85 39.21 -11.78
CA VAL A 79 12.25 38.92 -13.17
C VAL A 79 11.01 38.68 -14.01
N GLU A 80 10.85 39.44 -15.11
CA GLU A 80 9.76 39.23 -16.06
C GLU A 80 9.95 37.91 -16.82
N LEU A 81 8.95 37.02 -16.77
CA LEU A 81 8.96 35.76 -17.52
C LEU A 81 8.12 35.83 -18.80
N ARG A 82 7.00 36.55 -18.76
CA ARG A 82 6.02 36.59 -19.85
C ARG A 82 5.34 37.95 -19.90
N ARG A 83 5.15 38.48 -21.12
CA ARG A 83 4.34 39.68 -21.39
C ARG A 83 3.49 39.47 -22.63
N THR A 84 2.21 39.78 -22.54
CA THR A 84 1.25 39.81 -23.64
C THR A 84 0.48 41.15 -23.62
N ARG A 85 -0.54 41.31 -24.48
CA ARG A 85 -1.39 42.52 -24.50
C ARG A 85 -2.10 42.78 -23.17
N ASN A 86 -2.56 41.72 -22.50
CA ASN A 86 -3.43 41.79 -21.33
C ASN A 86 -2.86 41.09 -20.07
N PHE A 87 -1.70 40.42 -20.19
CA PHE A 87 -1.11 39.65 -19.09
C PHE A 87 0.40 39.90 -18.95
N VAL A 88 0.90 39.92 -17.71
CA VAL A 88 2.34 39.86 -17.43
C VAL A 88 2.61 38.97 -16.21
N THR A 89 3.69 38.19 -16.26
CA THR A 89 4.10 37.29 -15.18
C THR A 89 5.51 37.64 -14.72
N TYR A 90 5.67 37.85 -13.41
CA TYR A 90 6.96 38.04 -12.76
C TYR A 90 7.30 36.84 -11.88
N ARG A 91 8.55 36.40 -11.90
CA ARG A 91 9.14 35.50 -10.92
C ARG A 91 9.93 36.32 -9.91
N VAL A 92 9.66 36.18 -8.62
CA VAL A 92 10.36 36.91 -7.57
C VAL A 92 11.06 35.92 -6.65
N THR A 93 12.38 36.01 -6.56
CA THR A 93 13.14 35.36 -5.50
C THR A 93 13.13 36.25 -4.26
N VAL A 94 12.96 35.65 -3.08
CA VAL A 94 12.99 36.32 -1.78
C VAL A 94 14.10 35.70 -0.94
N GLU A 95 15.11 36.51 -0.65
CA GLU A 95 16.39 36.09 -0.09
C GLU A 95 16.72 36.86 1.20
N GLN A 96 17.61 36.32 2.03
CA GLN A 96 18.09 36.96 3.25
C GLN A 96 19.60 36.76 3.39
N LYS A 97 20.33 37.75 3.90
CA LYS A 97 21.76 37.56 4.22
C LYS A 97 21.91 36.65 5.44
N SER A 98 22.71 35.59 5.33
CA SER A 98 22.98 34.69 6.45
C SER A 98 24.08 35.27 7.37
N GLN A 99 23.95 35.07 8.68
CA GLN A 99 25.05 35.39 9.62
C GLN A 99 26.18 34.34 9.62
N SER A 100 25.92 33.11 9.12
CA SER A 100 26.85 31.98 9.21
C SER A 100 27.49 31.58 7.88
N ILE A 101 27.05 32.18 6.77
CA ILE A 101 27.55 31.93 5.40
C ILE A 101 27.62 33.30 4.72
N ALA A 102 28.68 33.57 3.94
CA ALA A 102 28.90 34.87 3.31
C ALA A 102 27.88 35.22 2.19
N ASP A 103 27.10 34.24 1.74
CA ASP A 103 26.20 34.33 0.59
C ASP A 103 24.74 34.62 0.96
N LEU A 104 23.97 35.01 -0.05
CA LEU A 104 22.52 35.17 0.03
C LEU A 104 21.84 33.79 0.20
N ARG A 105 20.91 33.72 1.15
CA ARG A 105 20.06 32.55 1.40
C ARG A 105 18.70 32.77 0.76
N LEU A 106 18.39 32.01 -0.28
CA LEU A 106 17.03 31.93 -0.83
C LEU A 106 16.08 31.33 0.21
N CYS A 107 15.02 32.07 0.53
CA CYS A 107 13.99 31.68 1.50
C CYS A 107 12.69 31.26 0.80
N MET A 108 12.30 31.95 -0.28
CA MET A 108 11.08 31.66 -1.02
C MET A 108 11.26 32.07 -2.50
N GLU A 109 10.59 31.38 -3.41
CA GLU A 109 10.41 31.81 -4.80
C GLU A 109 8.91 31.84 -5.12
N LEU A 110 8.43 32.90 -5.77
CA LEU A 110 7.03 33.04 -6.17
C LEU A 110 6.88 33.49 -7.63
N LEU A 111 5.76 33.11 -8.24
CA LEU A 111 5.23 33.67 -9.47
C LEU A 111 4.08 34.62 -9.14
N ALA A 112 4.11 35.83 -9.68
CA ALA A 112 3.07 36.84 -9.56
C ALA A 112 2.55 37.20 -10.97
N ASP A 113 1.27 36.91 -11.19
CA ASP A 113 0.55 37.18 -12.43
C ASP A 113 -0.30 38.43 -12.31
N PHE A 114 -0.23 39.29 -13.31
CA PHE A 114 -1.02 40.50 -13.40
C PHE A 114 -1.86 40.49 -14.69
N HIS A 115 -3.12 40.85 -14.56
CA HIS A 115 -4.07 40.99 -15.67
C HIS A 115 -4.50 42.44 -15.82
N LYS A 116 -4.74 42.89 -17.04
CA LYS A 116 -5.35 44.21 -17.30
C LYS A 116 -6.80 44.21 -16.80
N ASN A 117 -7.29 45.30 -16.22
CA ASN A 117 -8.71 45.36 -15.84
C ASN A 117 -9.62 45.27 -17.08
N GLU A 118 -10.56 44.33 -17.09
CA GLU A 118 -11.53 44.08 -18.17
C GLU A 118 -12.94 43.91 -17.58
N PRO A 119 -14.01 44.28 -18.32
CA PRO A 119 -15.38 44.12 -17.84
C PRO A 119 -15.70 42.64 -17.55
N SER A 120 -16.23 42.36 -16.36
CA SER A 120 -16.63 41.00 -16.00
C SER A 120 -17.74 40.48 -16.92
N LEU A 121 -17.58 39.25 -17.41
CA LEU A 121 -18.59 38.53 -18.19
C LEU A 121 -19.65 37.85 -17.29
N LEU A 122 -19.30 37.54 -16.03
CA LEU A 122 -20.13 36.80 -15.08
C LEU A 122 -19.82 37.27 -13.66
N ASN A 123 -20.83 37.71 -12.91
CA ASN A 123 -20.69 38.09 -11.51
C ASN A 123 -21.41 37.05 -10.62
N TYR A 124 -20.65 36.22 -9.94
CA TYR A 124 -21.15 35.31 -8.91
C TYR A 124 -20.16 35.23 -7.75
N SER A 125 -20.67 35.03 -6.53
CA SER A 125 -19.90 34.87 -5.31
C SER A 125 -20.38 33.60 -4.62
N ALA A 126 -19.45 32.72 -4.23
CA ALA A 126 -19.80 31.61 -3.34
C ALA A 126 -19.99 32.18 -1.93
N PRO A 127 -21.08 31.88 -1.20
CA PRO A 127 -21.21 32.30 0.19
C PRO A 127 -20.18 31.57 1.08
N PRO A 128 -19.89 32.10 2.29
CA PRO A 128 -19.14 31.35 3.30
C PRO A 128 -19.82 30.01 3.63
N THR A 129 -19.07 29.04 4.16
CA THR A 129 -19.64 27.70 4.45
C THR A 129 -20.72 27.72 5.54
N ARG A 130 -20.78 28.79 6.35
CA ARG A 130 -21.73 29.00 7.45
C ARG A 130 -22.13 30.48 7.54
N THR A 131 -23.25 30.74 8.20
CA THR A 131 -23.61 32.10 8.65
C THR A 131 -22.73 32.48 9.84
N TYR A 132 -22.04 33.61 9.75
CA TYR A 132 -21.22 34.17 10.83
C TYR A 132 -21.81 35.49 11.34
N SER A 133 -21.60 35.80 12.61
CA SER A 133 -21.99 37.08 13.19
C SER A 133 -21.27 38.25 12.52
N HIS A 134 -21.99 39.35 12.34
CA HIS A 134 -21.43 40.62 11.83
C HIS A 134 -20.40 41.22 12.81
N TRP A 135 -19.39 41.94 12.30
CA TRP A 135 -18.27 42.46 13.10
C TRP A 135 -18.69 43.35 14.28
N GLN A 136 -19.85 44.01 14.20
CA GLN A 136 -20.41 44.83 15.29
C GLN A 136 -20.77 44.00 16.53
N ASN A 137 -21.12 42.72 16.34
CA ASN A 137 -21.51 41.78 17.39
C ASN A 137 -20.32 40.89 17.85
N CYS A 138 -19.15 41.06 17.21
CA CYS A 138 -17.95 40.30 17.51
C CYS A 138 -17.00 41.15 18.37
N ILE A 139 -16.49 40.58 19.46
CA ILE A 139 -15.47 41.22 20.31
C ILE A 139 -14.09 41.19 19.62
N PRO A 140 -13.18 42.16 19.87
CA PRO A 140 -11.84 42.15 19.28
C PRO A 140 -10.97 41.00 19.80
N TRP A 141 -10.11 40.43 18.94
CA TRP A 141 -9.09 39.42 19.32
C TRP A 141 -8.24 39.82 20.53
N GLU A 142 -8.04 41.13 20.71
CA GLU A 142 -7.34 41.76 21.84
C GLU A 142 -8.00 41.48 23.20
N SER A 143 -9.33 41.35 23.24
CA SER A 143 -10.15 41.13 24.43
C SER A 143 -10.65 39.70 24.57
N VAL A 144 -10.64 38.92 23.48
CA VAL A 144 -11.14 37.54 23.45
C VAL A 144 -10.48 36.66 24.51
N ALA A 145 -9.16 36.68 24.64
CA ALA A 145 -8.46 35.82 25.59
C ALA A 145 -8.75 36.20 27.06
N ASP A 146 -8.87 37.50 27.35
CA ASP A 146 -9.16 38.00 28.71
C ASP A 146 -10.65 37.79 29.08
N GLU A 147 -11.58 37.96 28.14
CA GLU A 147 -12.99 37.60 28.35
C GLU A 147 -13.18 36.09 28.51
N TYR A 148 -12.48 35.29 27.73
CA TYR A 148 -12.52 33.83 27.79
C TYR A 148 -11.98 33.33 29.14
N TRP A 149 -10.86 33.91 29.58
CA TRP A 149 -10.32 33.72 30.93
C TRP A 149 -11.37 34.00 32.00
N ALA A 150 -11.94 35.21 31.99
CA ALA A 150 -12.89 35.67 33.01
C ALA A 150 -14.21 34.88 33.02
N LYS A 151 -14.65 34.36 31.86
CA LYS A 151 -15.90 33.60 31.73
C LYS A 151 -15.78 32.11 32.06
N THR A 152 -14.62 31.50 31.80
CA THR A 152 -14.48 30.03 31.81
C THR A 152 -13.47 29.50 32.82
N GLY A 153 -12.39 30.24 33.11
CA GLY A 153 -11.28 29.76 33.95
C GLY A 153 -10.56 28.50 33.46
N THR A 154 -10.69 28.12 32.18
CA THR A 154 -10.25 26.81 31.66
C THR A 154 -8.79 26.73 31.20
N ILE A 155 -8.08 27.86 31.14
CA ILE A 155 -6.64 27.94 30.85
C ILE A 155 -5.89 28.40 32.11
N SER A 156 -4.56 28.54 32.05
CA SER A 156 -3.72 29.13 33.11
C SER A 156 -3.21 30.53 32.78
N GLU A 157 -2.87 31.35 33.78
CA GLU A 157 -2.38 32.73 33.56
C GLU A 157 -1.14 32.74 32.64
N LYS A 158 -0.27 31.72 32.78
CA LYS A 158 0.87 31.49 31.90
C LYS A 158 0.45 31.25 30.44
N GLN A 159 -0.62 30.50 30.20
CA GLN A 159 -1.15 30.29 28.84
C GLN A 159 -1.73 31.59 28.27
N LEU A 160 -2.45 32.39 29.06
CA LEU A 160 -2.95 33.71 28.67
C LEU A 160 -1.80 34.67 28.28
N GLN A 161 -0.76 34.76 29.11
CA GLN A 161 0.45 35.53 28.82
C GLN A 161 1.17 35.03 27.55
N THR A 162 1.21 33.71 27.34
CA THR A 162 1.81 33.09 26.14
C THR A 162 1.05 33.47 24.87
N PHE A 163 -0.29 33.39 24.89
CA PHE A 163 -1.16 33.80 23.78
C PHE A 163 -0.98 35.29 23.45
N ASN A 164 -1.05 36.14 24.47
CA ASN A 164 -0.87 37.59 24.34
C ASN A 164 0.52 37.96 23.79
N THR A 165 1.55 37.18 24.09
CA THR A 165 2.91 37.36 23.56
C THR A 165 2.99 36.94 22.08
N LEU A 166 2.47 35.76 21.73
CA LEU A 166 2.56 35.19 20.38
C LEU A 166 1.77 35.98 19.32
N PHE A 167 0.65 36.58 19.72
CA PHE A 167 -0.24 37.35 18.85
C PHE A 167 -0.26 38.86 19.21
N GLY A 168 0.71 39.34 19.99
CA GLY A 168 0.79 40.75 20.38
C GLY A 168 1.05 41.69 19.20
N LEU A 169 1.74 41.22 18.16
CA LEU A 169 2.10 42.04 16.99
C LEU A 169 0.89 42.41 16.11
N SER A 170 0.00 41.46 15.81
CA SER A 170 -1.15 41.68 14.92
C SER A 170 -2.06 42.82 15.39
N ARG A 171 -2.17 43.00 16.72
CA ARG A 171 -2.91 44.08 17.39
C ARG A 171 -2.61 45.47 16.84
N ASN A 172 -1.37 45.72 16.43
CA ASN A 172 -0.95 47.02 15.88
C ASN A 172 -1.15 47.13 14.35
N LEU A 173 -1.27 46.00 13.66
CA LEU A 173 -1.28 45.93 12.19
C LEU A 173 -2.71 45.98 11.63
N TYR A 174 -3.61 45.19 12.20
CA TYR A 174 -5.00 45.08 11.76
C TYR A 174 -5.94 44.85 12.96
N GLU A 175 -7.16 45.36 12.87
CA GLU A 175 -8.23 45.03 13.82
C GLU A 175 -8.88 43.73 13.37
N GLY A 176 -8.73 42.68 14.17
CA GLY A 176 -9.38 41.39 13.97
C GLY A 176 -10.46 41.13 15.03
N ARG A 177 -11.63 40.67 14.60
CA ARG A 177 -12.78 40.35 15.44
C ARG A 177 -13.29 38.94 15.09
N PRO A 178 -12.93 37.90 15.85
CA PRO A 178 -13.31 36.54 15.51
C PRO A 178 -14.81 36.32 15.68
N CYS A 179 -15.37 35.57 14.75
CA CYS A 179 -16.77 35.20 14.76
C CYS A 179 -16.99 34.11 15.83
N PRO A 180 -17.95 34.29 16.76
CA PRO A 180 -18.18 33.35 17.86
C PRO A 180 -18.59 31.94 17.40
N GLU A 181 -19.04 31.78 16.15
CA GLU A 181 -19.37 30.49 15.55
C GLU A 181 -18.13 29.69 15.09
N GLY A 182 -16.95 30.33 14.96
CA GLY A 182 -15.72 29.70 14.47
C GLY A 182 -14.91 29.00 15.55
N ILE A 183 -14.35 27.81 15.25
CA ILE A 183 -13.58 27.01 16.23
C ILE A 183 -12.48 27.82 16.94
N ALA A 184 -11.65 28.53 16.18
CA ALA A 184 -10.50 29.27 16.71
C ALA A 184 -10.88 30.29 17.81
N SER A 185 -12.08 30.87 17.77
CA SER A 185 -12.55 31.81 18.80
C SER A 185 -12.99 31.09 20.07
N GLN A 186 -13.55 29.88 19.92
CA GLN A 186 -14.12 29.08 20.99
C GLN A 186 -13.10 28.27 21.78
N ASN A 187 -11.91 28.00 21.22
CA ASN A 187 -10.83 27.30 21.91
C ASN A 187 -9.47 28.06 21.90
N LEU A 188 -9.49 29.37 21.61
CA LEU A 188 -8.31 30.24 21.56
C LEU A 188 -7.18 29.68 20.68
N MET A 189 -7.46 29.46 19.40
CA MET A 189 -6.54 28.83 18.43
C MET A 189 -6.06 27.43 18.86
N GLY A 190 -6.86 26.69 19.63
CA GLY A 190 -6.52 25.38 20.19
C GLY A 190 -5.78 25.41 21.53
N LEU A 191 -5.51 26.58 22.12
CA LEU A 191 -4.88 26.69 23.44
C LEU A 191 -5.75 26.15 24.58
N ALA A 192 -7.07 26.30 24.48
CA ALA A 192 -8.05 25.85 25.46
C ALA A 192 -8.51 24.41 25.16
N LYS A 193 -7.55 23.48 25.22
CA LYS A 193 -7.64 22.07 24.75
C LYS A 193 -8.82 21.25 25.31
N ALA A 194 -9.40 21.67 26.44
CA ALA A 194 -10.49 20.95 27.12
C ALA A 194 -11.90 21.47 26.81
N VAL A 195 -12.06 22.52 26.01
CA VAL A 195 -13.37 23.16 25.78
C VAL A 195 -14.07 22.59 24.56
N LYS A 196 -15.22 21.95 24.77
CA LYS A 196 -16.08 21.46 23.67
C LYS A 196 -16.57 22.65 22.83
N THR A 197 -16.37 22.54 21.52
CA THR A 197 -16.77 23.56 20.54
C THR A 197 -18.16 23.29 19.96
N SER A 198 -18.79 24.31 19.36
CA SER A 198 -20.08 24.18 18.66
C SER A 198 -20.00 23.39 17.35
N GLN A 199 -18.78 23.05 16.90
CA GLN A 199 -18.53 22.21 15.73
C GLN A 199 -17.76 20.93 16.11
N GLU A 200 -17.83 20.48 17.37
CA GLU A 200 -17.04 19.34 17.84
C GLU A 200 -17.39 18.04 17.10
N ASP A 201 -18.69 17.80 16.96
CA ASP A 201 -19.25 16.56 16.42
C ASP A 201 -19.17 16.50 14.87
N LEU A 202 -18.44 17.44 14.26
CA LEU A 202 -18.21 17.52 12.81
C LEU A 202 -16.80 17.02 12.46
N PRO A 203 -16.63 16.32 11.31
CA PRO A 203 -15.31 15.89 10.86
C PRO A 203 -14.40 17.11 10.61
N PRO A 204 -13.06 17.00 10.77
CA PRO A 204 -12.15 18.14 10.66
C PRO A 204 -12.25 18.95 9.36
N THR A 205 -12.70 18.34 8.26
CA THR A 205 -12.90 19.01 6.96
C THR A 205 -14.23 19.76 6.82
N ALA A 206 -15.17 19.56 7.75
CA ALA A 206 -16.41 20.34 7.88
C ALA A 206 -16.32 21.37 9.02
N LYS A 207 -15.23 21.39 9.80
CA LYS A 207 -14.93 22.42 10.79
C LYS A 207 -14.43 23.69 10.10
N SER A 208 -14.73 24.83 10.71
CA SER A 208 -14.48 26.16 10.14
C SER A 208 -14.05 27.15 11.22
N SER A 209 -13.30 28.17 10.84
CA SER A 209 -12.99 29.32 11.68
C SER A 209 -13.10 30.58 10.86
N ALA A 210 -13.59 31.67 11.45
CA ALA A 210 -13.74 32.93 10.73
C ALA A 210 -13.47 34.11 11.63
N ASP A 211 -12.96 35.18 11.04
CA ASP A 211 -12.82 36.49 11.67
C ASP A 211 -13.07 37.64 10.70
N TRP A 212 -13.65 38.71 11.21
CA TRP A 212 -13.72 39.98 10.51
C TRP A 212 -12.40 40.72 10.69
N ILE A 213 -11.85 41.23 9.60
CA ILE A 213 -10.54 41.89 9.58
C ILE A 213 -10.58 43.22 8.82
N ARG A 214 -9.81 44.19 9.31
CA ARG A 214 -9.45 45.42 8.57
C ARG A 214 -8.09 45.96 9.02
N VAL A 215 -7.34 46.58 8.13
CA VAL A 215 -6.05 47.22 8.44
C VAL A 215 -6.30 48.52 9.22
N ARG A 216 -5.52 48.76 10.28
CA ARG A 216 -5.72 49.92 11.17
C ARG A 216 -5.29 51.26 10.56
N HIS A 217 -4.36 51.23 9.62
CA HIS A 217 -3.72 52.41 9.04
C HIS A 217 -3.92 52.45 7.52
N PRO A 218 -4.17 53.63 6.91
CA PRO A 218 -4.40 53.72 5.46
C PRO A 218 -3.21 53.22 4.62
N LEU A 219 -3.51 52.35 3.66
CA LEU A 219 -2.55 51.88 2.64
C LEU A 219 -2.67 52.78 1.41
N ARG A 220 -1.54 53.36 0.95
CA ARG A 220 -1.53 54.48 0.00
C ARG A 220 -1.48 54.05 -1.47
N THR A 221 -1.03 52.82 -1.73
CA THR A 221 -0.85 52.30 -3.09
C THR A 221 -1.49 50.92 -3.24
N GLU A 222 -1.85 50.55 -4.48
CA GLU A 222 -2.37 49.20 -4.76
C GLU A 222 -1.31 48.13 -4.44
N GLY A 223 -0.02 48.42 -4.61
CA GLY A 223 1.06 47.54 -4.17
C GLY A 223 1.07 47.29 -2.67
N GLU A 224 0.83 48.31 -1.85
CA GLU A 224 0.66 48.16 -0.39
C GLU A 224 -0.60 47.35 -0.04
N GLN A 225 -1.72 47.57 -0.74
CA GLN A 225 -2.96 46.78 -0.57
C GLN A 225 -2.73 45.29 -0.88
N MET A 226 -2.13 44.98 -2.04
CA MET A 226 -1.89 43.58 -2.46
C MET A 226 -0.83 42.88 -1.59
N ALA A 227 0.22 43.60 -1.17
CA ALA A 227 1.20 43.07 -0.23
C ALA A 227 0.57 42.77 1.14
N SER A 228 -0.26 43.69 1.65
CA SER A 228 -0.98 43.52 2.91
C SER A 228 -2.02 42.40 2.83
N LEU A 229 -2.65 42.19 1.68
CA LEU A 229 -3.53 41.03 1.44
C LEU A 229 -2.72 39.73 1.58
N GLY A 230 -1.56 39.63 0.93
CA GLY A 230 -0.67 38.48 1.07
C GLY A 230 -0.23 38.23 2.52
N PHE A 231 0.08 39.28 3.27
CA PHE A 231 0.41 39.20 4.70
C PHE A 231 -0.73 38.63 5.54
N ILE A 232 -1.97 39.08 5.30
CA ILE A 232 -3.12 38.72 6.13
C ILE A 232 -3.74 37.37 5.71
N MET A 233 -3.63 36.96 4.45
CA MET A 233 -4.22 35.72 3.95
C MET A 233 -3.45 34.45 4.37
N ASP A 234 -2.12 34.52 4.55
CA ASP A 234 -1.30 33.45 5.16
C ASP A 234 -1.90 33.03 6.51
N GLY A 235 -2.29 34.03 7.31
CA GLY A 235 -3.57 34.05 7.99
C GLY A 235 -3.88 32.89 8.92
N VAL A 236 -2.88 32.24 9.51
CA VAL A 236 -3.00 31.06 10.41
C VAL A 236 -3.24 29.73 9.68
N LEU A 237 -3.22 29.69 8.34
CA LEU A 237 -3.54 28.49 7.56
C LEU A 237 -2.69 27.26 7.93
N SER A 238 -1.37 27.43 8.05
CA SER A 238 -0.45 26.34 8.42
C SER A 238 -0.65 25.71 9.80
N PHE A 239 -1.41 26.35 10.70
CA PHE A 239 -1.75 25.79 12.01
C PHE A 239 -3.27 25.73 12.30
N LEU A 240 -4.12 25.99 11.30
CA LEU A 240 -5.57 25.85 11.39
C LEU A 240 -6.00 24.45 11.85
N ALA A 241 -5.28 23.41 11.40
CA ALA A 241 -5.51 22.03 11.81
C ALA A 241 -5.22 21.77 13.31
N LEU A 242 -4.37 22.57 13.97
CA LEU A 242 -4.18 22.48 15.42
C LEU A 242 -5.41 23.00 16.14
N ALA A 243 -5.86 24.21 15.78
CA ALA A 243 -7.08 24.81 16.33
C ALA A 243 -8.31 23.91 16.14
N HIS A 244 -8.46 23.27 14.97
CA HIS A 244 -9.59 22.36 14.67
C HIS A 244 -9.57 21.03 15.45
N ASN A 245 -8.45 20.68 16.08
CA ASN A 245 -8.23 19.42 16.80
C ASN A 245 -7.73 19.63 18.25
N HIS A 246 -8.01 20.79 18.86
CA HIS A 246 -7.66 21.10 20.27
C HIS A 246 -6.17 20.95 20.61
N MET A 247 -5.31 21.21 19.63
CA MET A 247 -3.86 21.27 19.80
C MET A 247 -3.38 22.73 19.70
N PHE A 248 -2.26 23.02 20.33
CA PHE A 248 -1.57 24.30 20.25
C PHE A 248 -0.10 24.10 19.86
N PHE A 249 0.66 25.19 19.77
CA PHE A 249 2.07 25.18 19.34
C PHE A 249 3.01 24.33 20.21
N ASP A 250 2.61 23.95 21.42
CA ASP A 250 3.37 23.09 22.32
C ASP A 250 3.09 21.58 22.14
N ASP A 251 2.09 21.20 21.32
CA ASP A 251 1.75 19.80 21.02
C ASP A 251 2.43 19.25 19.75
N VAL A 252 3.30 20.03 19.10
CA VAL A 252 3.90 19.70 17.79
C VAL A 252 5.41 19.95 17.72
N ASP A 253 6.15 18.98 17.18
CA ASP A 253 7.59 19.07 16.91
C ASP A 253 7.91 20.07 15.79
N ALA A 254 7.02 20.20 14.79
CA ALA A 254 7.20 21.13 13.68
C ALA A 254 5.88 21.46 12.96
N TRP A 255 5.70 22.73 12.62
CA TRP A 255 4.70 23.19 11.66
C TRP A 255 5.35 24.23 10.71
N SER A 256 4.95 24.23 9.43
CA SER A 256 5.40 25.22 8.44
C SER A 256 4.56 25.11 7.16
N SER A 257 4.20 26.26 6.59
CA SER A 257 3.79 26.36 5.18
C SER A 257 4.92 25.85 4.28
N LEU A 258 4.57 25.13 3.22
CA LEU A 258 5.46 24.66 2.16
C LEU A 258 5.25 25.46 0.87
N ASP A 259 4.00 25.68 0.53
CA ASP A 259 3.59 26.42 -0.65
C ASP A 259 2.22 27.06 -0.45
N PHE A 260 1.96 28.12 -1.21
CA PHE A 260 0.72 28.86 -1.20
C PHE A 260 0.26 29.22 -2.61
N ALA A 261 -1.05 29.38 -2.80
CA ALA A 261 -1.65 29.94 -4.00
C ALA A 261 -2.74 30.95 -3.67
N LEU A 262 -2.43 32.23 -3.80
CA LEU A 262 -3.33 33.38 -3.70
C LEU A 262 -4.01 33.65 -5.05
N ARG A 263 -5.31 33.93 -5.02
CA ARG A 263 -6.13 34.40 -6.14
C ARG A 263 -6.87 35.66 -5.72
N VAL A 264 -6.87 36.68 -6.59
CA VAL A 264 -7.54 37.95 -6.37
C VAL A 264 -8.62 38.11 -7.43
N PHE A 265 -9.87 38.26 -6.99
CA PHE A 265 -11.05 38.34 -7.87
C PHE A 265 -11.50 39.79 -8.10
N SER A 266 -11.19 40.69 -7.16
CA SER A 266 -11.53 42.11 -7.24
C SER A 266 -10.27 42.98 -7.31
N PRO A 267 -9.99 43.68 -8.43
CA PRO A 267 -8.90 44.65 -8.48
C PRO A 267 -9.19 45.86 -7.57
N CYS A 268 -8.16 46.57 -7.13
CA CYS A 268 -8.30 47.77 -6.27
C CYS A 268 -8.97 47.51 -4.90
N LEU A 269 -8.71 46.37 -4.26
CA LEU A 269 -9.17 46.04 -2.91
C LEU A 269 -8.77 47.12 -1.87
N GLN A 270 -9.66 47.41 -0.91
CA GLN A 270 -9.48 48.43 0.13
C GLN A 270 -9.52 47.80 1.54
N LEU A 271 -8.38 47.28 2.00
CA LEU A 271 -8.29 46.51 3.26
C LEU A 271 -8.53 47.31 4.55
N ASP A 272 -8.71 48.63 4.47
CA ASP A 272 -9.16 49.49 5.56
C ASP A 272 -10.69 49.35 5.86
N LYS A 273 -11.45 48.74 4.93
CA LYS A 273 -12.83 48.29 5.14
C LYS A 273 -12.88 46.90 5.80
N TRP A 274 -14.03 46.55 6.38
CA TRP A 274 -14.19 45.23 6.96
C TRP A 274 -14.32 44.16 5.88
N HIS A 275 -13.63 43.04 6.11
CA HIS A 275 -13.74 41.85 5.30
C HIS A 275 -13.97 40.65 6.21
N LEU A 276 -14.89 39.76 5.82
CA LEU A 276 -15.05 38.47 6.49
C LEU A 276 -14.01 37.52 5.90
N ARG A 277 -13.17 36.94 6.76
CA ARG A 277 -12.24 35.88 6.38
C ARG A 277 -12.73 34.57 6.99
N GLU A 278 -12.93 33.55 6.15
CA GLU A 278 -13.15 32.17 6.59
C GLU A 278 -11.87 31.36 6.33
N ALA A 279 -11.61 30.35 7.16
CA ALA A 279 -10.53 29.39 7.01
C ALA A 279 -11.04 27.97 7.31
N ILE A 280 -10.78 27.05 6.36
CA ILE A 280 -11.18 25.63 6.42
C ILE A 280 -10.00 24.71 6.09
N ASN A 281 -10.04 23.48 6.61
CA ASN A 281 -9.14 22.41 6.20
C ASN A 281 -9.83 21.53 5.16
N HIS A 282 -9.18 21.21 4.03
CA HIS A 282 -9.73 20.24 3.07
C HIS A 282 -9.15 18.84 3.27
N HIS A 283 -7.89 18.75 3.72
CA HIS A 283 -7.23 17.47 3.97
C HIS A 283 -6.13 17.58 5.03
N ALA A 284 -5.95 16.53 5.81
CA ALA A 284 -4.83 16.36 6.74
C ALA A 284 -4.46 14.88 6.84
N GLY A 285 -3.17 14.56 6.71
CA GLY A 285 -2.70 13.18 6.67
C GLY A 285 -1.18 13.08 6.56
N HIS A 286 -0.59 11.99 7.08
CA HIS A 286 0.87 11.70 7.04
C HIS A 286 1.78 12.85 7.51
N GLY A 287 1.28 13.73 8.38
CA GLY A 287 1.98 14.92 8.86
C GLY A 287 2.04 16.07 7.86
N ARG A 288 1.04 16.18 6.99
CA ARG A 288 0.79 17.30 6.07
C ARG A 288 -0.65 17.77 6.20
N THR A 289 -0.92 19.02 5.85
CA THR A 289 -2.26 19.61 5.75
C THR A 289 -2.41 20.39 4.46
N TYR A 290 -3.65 20.53 3.98
CA TYR A 290 -4.02 21.44 2.92
C TYR A 290 -5.26 22.24 3.36
N SER A 291 -5.09 23.55 3.44
CA SER A 291 -6.03 24.48 4.07
C SER A 291 -6.33 25.64 3.11
N GLU A 292 -7.51 26.23 3.23
CA GLU A 292 -7.96 27.34 2.38
C GLU A 292 -8.52 28.46 3.24
N SER A 293 -8.12 29.71 2.94
CA SER A 293 -8.80 30.90 3.40
C SER A 293 -9.51 31.61 2.25
N LYS A 294 -10.71 32.11 2.52
CA LYS A 294 -11.54 32.89 1.60
C LYS A 294 -11.88 34.23 2.25
N LEU A 295 -11.91 35.29 1.45
CA LEU A 295 -12.13 36.66 1.90
C LEU A 295 -13.31 37.30 1.16
N TRP A 296 -14.28 37.81 1.91
CA TRP A 296 -15.45 38.52 1.38
C TRP A 296 -15.48 39.97 1.82
N ASP A 297 -15.99 40.85 0.97
CA ASP A 297 -16.33 42.24 1.35
C ASP A 297 -17.61 42.31 2.22
N GLU A 298 -17.90 43.48 2.80
CA GLU A 298 -19.11 43.72 3.62
C GLU A 298 -20.44 43.43 2.87
N THR A 299 -20.42 43.35 1.53
CA THR A 299 -21.59 43.06 0.71
C THR A 299 -21.73 41.59 0.32
N GLY A 300 -20.78 40.73 0.73
CA GLY A 300 -20.80 39.29 0.49
C GLY A 300 -20.16 38.84 -0.83
N ASN A 301 -19.39 39.70 -1.52
CA ASN A 301 -18.61 39.28 -2.69
C ASN A 301 -17.28 38.68 -2.27
N LEU A 302 -16.95 37.48 -2.79
CA LEU A 302 -15.64 36.86 -2.61
C LEU A 302 -14.59 37.67 -3.39
N VAL A 303 -13.71 38.37 -2.68
CA VAL A 303 -12.69 39.26 -3.26
C VAL A 303 -11.33 38.60 -3.42
N ALA A 304 -11.01 37.60 -2.59
CA ALA A 304 -9.78 36.81 -2.69
C ALA A 304 -9.93 35.42 -2.05
N CYS A 305 -9.05 34.48 -2.44
CA CYS A 305 -8.80 33.26 -1.67
C CYS A 305 -7.32 32.87 -1.71
N MET A 306 -6.86 32.17 -0.68
CA MET A 306 -5.51 31.61 -0.59
C MET A 306 -5.60 30.16 -0.14
N THR A 307 -4.91 29.25 -0.81
CA THR A 307 -4.68 27.89 -0.30
C THR A 307 -3.22 27.74 0.15
N GLU A 308 -2.99 26.91 1.16
CA GLU A 308 -1.65 26.52 1.62
C GLU A 308 -1.54 25.01 1.81
N GLN A 309 -0.43 24.44 1.34
CA GLN A 309 0.02 23.12 1.80
C GLN A 309 1.07 23.31 2.90
N SER A 310 0.92 22.58 4.01
CA SER A 310 1.81 22.69 5.18
C SER A 310 2.28 21.33 5.70
N ILE A 311 3.37 21.33 6.46
CA ILE A 311 3.80 20.20 7.31
C ILE A 311 3.24 20.39 8.72
N LEU A 312 2.81 19.29 9.33
CA LEU A 312 2.36 19.23 10.73
C LEU A 312 2.90 17.94 11.39
N ARG A 313 3.90 18.04 12.25
CA ARG A 313 4.50 16.88 12.93
C ARG A 313 4.16 16.88 14.41
N VAL A 314 3.26 15.98 14.80
CA VAL A 314 2.96 15.65 16.20
C VAL A 314 4.07 14.74 16.76
N PRO A 315 4.54 14.92 18.02
CA PRO A 315 5.64 14.16 18.58
C PRO A 315 5.39 12.67 18.61
N ARG A 316 6.47 11.89 18.44
CA ARG A 316 6.40 10.42 18.36
C ARG A 316 5.80 9.76 19.61
N ALA A 317 5.85 10.45 20.77
CA ALA A 317 5.29 10.01 22.04
C ALA A 317 3.75 10.16 22.13
N ALA A 318 3.12 11.01 21.30
CA ALA A 318 1.68 11.25 21.31
C ALA A 318 0.90 10.36 20.32
N ARG A 319 1.57 9.45 19.60
CA ARG A 319 0.92 8.47 18.72
C ARG A 319 0.60 7.19 19.48
N ILE A 320 -0.54 7.18 20.16
CA ILE A 320 -1.16 5.93 20.62
C ILE A 320 -1.67 5.22 19.37
N THR A 321 -0.84 4.33 18.83
CA THR A 321 -1.18 3.56 17.63
C THR A 321 -1.80 2.25 18.10
N LEU A 322 -3.12 2.15 18.03
CA LEU A 322 -3.79 0.86 18.13
C LEU A 322 -3.33 -0.06 16.98
N GLN A 323 -3.35 -1.35 17.23
CA GLN A 323 -3.17 -2.40 16.24
C GLN A 323 -4.35 -3.35 16.32
N VAL A 324 -4.68 -4.01 15.20
CA VAL A 324 -5.73 -5.03 15.14
C VAL A 324 -5.17 -6.31 14.56
N ASP A 325 -5.39 -7.40 15.29
CA ASP A 325 -5.02 -8.77 14.90
C ASP A 325 -6.27 -9.64 14.94
N VAL A 326 -6.34 -10.65 14.08
CA VAL A 326 -7.54 -11.50 13.92
C VAL A 326 -7.16 -12.97 14.09
N TYR A 327 -7.89 -13.67 14.95
CA TYR A 327 -7.81 -15.11 15.14
C TYR A 327 -8.98 -15.82 14.47
N VAL A 328 -8.68 -16.94 13.81
CA VAL A 328 -9.68 -17.81 13.16
C VAL A 328 -9.76 -19.11 13.92
N SER A 329 -10.82 -19.27 14.71
CA SER A 329 -11.08 -20.54 15.38
C SER A 329 -11.49 -21.60 14.34
N PRO A 330 -10.88 -22.80 14.31
CA PRO A 330 -11.22 -23.81 13.31
C PRO A 330 -12.63 -24.37 13.50
N ALA A 331 -13.21 -24.91 12.42
CA ALA A 331 -14.47 -25.66 12.48
C ALA A 331 -14.33 -26.93 13.35
N ILE A 332 -15.33 -27.22 14.18
CA ILE A 332 -15.36 -28.39 15.07
C ILE A 332 -16.61 -29.25 14.82
N PRO A 333 -16.61 -30.57 15.12
CA PRO A 333 -17.80 -31.41 14.97
C PRO A 333 -18.95 -30.96 15.89
N ALA A 334 -20.19 -31.02 15.38
CA ALA A 334 -21.40 -30.66 16.12
C ALA A 334 -22.55 -31.64 15.86
N THR A 335 -23.29 -31.98 16.92
CA THR A 335 -24.39 -32.97 16.89
C THR A 335 -25.70 -32.30 16.51
N THR A 336 -25.81 -31.87 15.26
CA THR A 336 -26.96 -31.10 14.75
C THR A 336 -28.20 -31.93 14.43
N GLY A 337 -28.12 -33.26 14.55
CA GLY A 337 -29.19 -34.19 14.16
C GLY A 337 -29.38 -34.34 12.64
N SER A 338 -28.56 -33.69 11.80
CA SER A 338 -28.65 -33.83 10.35
C SER A 338 -28.00 -35.12 9.84
N GLN A 339 -28.62 -35.76 8.84
CA GLN A 339 -27.99 -36.87 8.10
C GLN A 339 -26.97 -36.39 7.04
N ASP A 340 -26.92 -35.08 6.77
CA ASP A 340 -25.97 -34.47 5.85
C ASP A 340 -24.63 -34.22 6.56
N PRO A 341 -23.52 -34.89 6.16
CA PRO A 341 -22.22 -34.73 6.83
C PRO A 341 -21.69 -33.30 6.81
N THR A 342 -22.09 -32.48 5.83
CA THR A 342 -21.66 -31.07 5.75
C THR A 342 -22.32 -30.20 6.83
N LYS A 343 -23.41 -30.68 7.42
CA LYS A 343 -24.18 -30.01 8.49
C LYS A 343 -23.84 -30.54 9.88
N GLN A 344 -22.83 -31.41 10.01
CA GLN A 344 -22.36 -31.98 11.29
C GLN A 344 -21.12 -31.24 11.84
N TRP A 345 -20.92 -29.99 11.40
CA TRP A 345 -19.79 -29.14 11.77
C TRP A 345 -20.29 -27.77 12.22
N TRP A 346 -19.70 -27.24 13.28
CA TRP A 346 -19.79 -25.84 13.66
C TRP A 346 -18.83 -25.01 12.81
N LEU A 347 -19.24 -23.80 12.43
CA LEU A 347 -18.46 -22.95 11.53
C LEU A 347 -17.26 -22.29 12.24
N PRO A 348 -16.22 -21.87 11.50
CA PRO A 348 -15.10 -21.10 12.06
C PRO A 348 -15.57 -19.75 12.63
N VAL A 349 -15.21 -19.45 13.89
CA VAL A 349 -15.55 -18.19 14.58
C VAL A 349 -14.36 -17.21 14.52
N PHE A 350 -14.66 -15.92 14.35
CA PHE A 350 -13.66 -14.85 14.33
C PHE A 350 -13.54 -14.16 15.68
N CYS A 351 -12.32 -14.10 16.20
CA CYS A 351 -12.01 -13.37 17.42
C CYS A 351 -11.00 -12.26 17.09
N THR A 352 -11.32 -11.01 17.43
CA THR A 352 -10.50 -9.85 17.05
C THR A 352 -9.79 -9.25 18.25
N LEU A 353 -8.48 -9.06 18.19
CA LEU A 353 -7.69 -8.43 19.25
C LEU A 353 -7.32 -7.01 18.82
N VAL A 354 -7.88 -6.02 19.50
CA VAL A 354 -7.51 -4.60 19.36
C VAL A 354 -6.56 -4.26 20.51
N GLN A 355 -5.32 -3.88 20.19
CA GLN A 355 -4.26 -3.70 21.20
C GLN A 355 -3.56 -2.34 21.07
N GLY A 356 -3.46 -1.61 22.18
CA GLY A 356 -2.68 -0.38 22.30
C GLY A 356 -1.26 -0.63 22.85
N PRO A 357 -0.55 0.41 23.31
CA PRO A 357 0.78 0.28 23.91
C PRO A 357 0.85 -0.56 25.19
N THR A 358 -0.18 -0.55 26.05
CA THR A 358 -0.14 -1.24 27.36
C THR A 358 -1.31 -2.19 27.61
N SER A 359 -2.49 -1.96 26.99
CA SER A 359 -3.65 -2.84 27.15
C SER A 359 -4.31 -3.26 25.83
N ALA A 360 -5.23 -4.21 25.92
CA ALA A 360 -5.92 -4.82 24.78
C ALA A 360 -7.39 -5.16 25.08
N VAL A 361 -8.18 -5.22 24.01
CA VAL A 361 -9.56 -5.69 23.97
C VAL A 361 -9.63 -6.90 23.05
N LEU A 362 -10.12 -8.03 23.55
CA LEU A 362 -10.50 -9.17 22.72
C LEU A 362 -11.99 -9.05 22.39
N VAL A 363 -12.37 -9.29 21.14
CA VAL A 363 -13.75 -9.30 20.66
C VAL A 363 -14.12 -10.74 20.31
N ASP A 364 -15.20 -11.21 20.93
CA ASP A 364 -15.77 -12.56 20.83
C ASP A 364 -14.85 -13.72 21.22
N THR A 365 -15.48 -14.85 21.56
CA THR A 365 -14.83 -16.03 22.13
C THR A 365 -15.49 -17.31 21.61
N PRO A 366 -14.73 -18.33 21.17
CA PRO A 366 -15.30 -19.53 20.57
C PRO A 366 -16.01 -20.41 21.60
N ILE A 367 -16.88 -21.30 21.12
CA ILE A 367 -17.77 -22.10 21.96
C ILE A 367 -17.09 -23.16 22.85
N SER A 368 -16.04 -23.82 22.34
CA SER A 368 -15.45 -24.98 23.03
C SER A 368 -14.25 -24.61 23.91
N ILE A 369 -14.02 -25.44 24.94
CA ILE A 369 -12.89 -25.29 25.87
C ILE A 369 -11.56 -25.26 25.13
N SER A 370 -11.32 -26.23 24.24
CA SER A 370 -10.06 -26.33 23.47
C SER A 370 -9.83 -25.08 22.60
N GLN A 371 -10.84 -24.63 21.86
CA GLN A 371 -10.69 -23.43 21.02
C GLN A 371 -10.45 -22.15 21.86
N ALA A 372 -11.02 -22.07 23.07
CA ALA A 372 -10.80 -20.96 23.98
C ALA A 372 -9.41 -21.00 24.65
N GLU A 373 -8.84 -22.18 24.88
CA GLU A 373 -7.45 -22.36 25.30
C GLU A 373 -6.47 -21.98 24.17
N ASP A 374 -6.72 -22.45 22.94
CA ASP A 374 -5.94 -22.08 21.75
C ASP A 374 -5.94 -20.55 21.50
N LEU A 375 -7.11 -19.92 21.63
CA LEU A 375 -7.25 -18.46 21.54
C LEU A 375 -6.49 -17.75 22.66
N ALA A 376 -6.51 -18.26 23.90
CA ALA A 376 -5.79 -17.66 25.01
C ALA A 376 -4.26 -17.68 24.78
N ASP A 377 -3.73 -18.78 24.25
CA ASP A 377 -2.31 -18.90 23.92
C ASP A 377 -1.93 -18.05 22.69
N TRP A 378 -2.83 -17.90 21.72
CA TRP A 378 -2.66 -16.93 20.64
C TRP A 378 -2.61 -15.48 21.16
N VAL A 379 -3.51 -15.07 22.06
CA VAL A 379 -3.49 -13.72 22.67
C VAL A 379 -2.17 -13.46 23.41
N LYS A 380 -1.68 -14.42 24.21
CA LYS A 380 -0.37 -14.30 24.91
C LYS A 380 0.80 -14.12 23.94
N LYS A 381 0.75 -14.76 22.77
CA LYS A 381 1.78 -14.70 21.72
C LYS A 381 1.71 -13.41 20.91
N THR A 382 0.51 -12.90 20.62
CA THR A 382 0.24 -11.74 19.77
C THR A 382 0.35 -10.41 20.52
N ALA A 383 0.02 -10.38 21.82
CA ALA A 383 0.12 -9.21 22.69
C ALA A 383 1.04 -9.44 23.91
N PRO A 384 2.31 -9.85 23.72
CA PRO A 384 3.19 -10.24 24.81
C PRO A 384 3.47 -9.08 25.78
N GLY A 385 3.18 -9.29 27.06
CA GLY A 385 3.39 -8.31 28.13
C GLY A 385 2.33 -7.20 28.22
N LYS A 386 1.30 -7.20 27.37
CA LYS A 386 0.17 -6.26 27.47
C LYS A 386 -0.93 -6.82 28.38
N LYS A 387 -1.68 -5.93 29.02
CA LYS A 387 -2.84 -6.29 29.86
C LYS A 387 -4.07 -6.50 28.97
N LEU A 388 -4.59 -7.73 28.89
CA LEU A 388 -5.96 -7.93 28.39
C LEU A 388 -6.93 -7.30 29.41
N GLU A 389 -7.64 -6.26 28.99
CA GLU A 389 -8.42 -5.39 29.87
C GLU A 389 -9.91 -5.62 29.69
N TYR A 390 -10.37 -5.84 28.46
CA TYR A 390 -11.75 -6.18 28.14
C TYR A 390 -11.87 -7.40 27.24
N ILE A 391 -12.96 -8.15 27.42
CA ILE A 391 -13.46 -9.12 26.44
C ILE A 391 -14.85 -8.65 26.03
N TYR A 392 -14.99 -8.13 24.82
CA TYR A 392 -16.25 -7.61 24.29
C TYR A 392 -17.02 -8.73 23.56
N THR A 393 -18.27 -8.99 23.96
CA THR A 393 -19.16 -9.90 23.24
C THR A 393 -20.08 -9.11 22.31
N THR A 394 -20.14 -9.48 21.03
CA THR A 394 -20.98 -8.80 20.02
C THR A 394 -22.46 -9.14 20.13
N HIS A 395 -22.83 -10.39 20.42
CA HIS A 395 -24.25 -10.78 20.42
C HIS A 395 -24.55 -11.99 21.32
N ALA A 396 -25.85 -12.26 21.55
CA ALA A 396 -26.32 -13.19 22.58
C ALA A 396 -26.26 -14.69 22.19
N HIS A 397 -25.47 -15.08 21.18
CA HIS A 397 -25.34 -16.46 20.72
C HIS A 397 -24.13 -17.16 21.40
N GLY A 398 -24.25 -18.46 21.66
CA GLY A 398 -23.38 -19.17 22.59
C GLY A 398 -21.91 -19.23 22.17
N ASP A 399 -21.64 -19.27 20.86
CA ASP A 399 -20.31 -19.35 20.27
C ASP A 399 -19.56 -18.03 20.17
N HIS A 400 -20.08 -16.96 20.79
CA HIS A 400 -19.39 -15.68 20.98
C HIS A 400 -19.08 -15.38 22.47
N TYR A 401 -19.68 -16.11 23.44
CA TYR A 401 -19.48 -15.86 24.88
C TYR A 401 -19.19 -17.08 25.77
N LEU A 402 -19.51 -18.32 25.38
CA LEU A 402 -19.34 -19.49 26.26
C LEU A 402 -17.86 -19.80 26.57
N GLY A 403 -16.92 -19.29 25.76
CA GLY A 403 -15.48 -19.34 26.01
C GLY A 403 -14.97 -18.36 27.08
N ASN A 404 -15.76 -17.36 27.49
CA ASN A 404 -15.38 -16.35 28.49
C ASN A 404 -14.84 -16.96 29.79
N THR A 405 -15.49 -18.01 30.31
CA THR A 405 -15.08 -18.68 31.56
C THR A 405 -13.69 -19.33 31.47
N ILE A 406 -13.24 -19.72 30.26
CA ILE A 406 -11.90 -20.27 30.04
C ILE A 406 -10.88 -19.13 29.91
N LEU A 407 -11.19 -18.10 29.12
CA LEU A 407 -10.32 -16.93 28.96
C LEU A 407 -10.05 -16.19 30.28
N LEU A 408 -11.05 -16.05 31.16
CA LEU A 408 -10.86 -15.40 32.46
C LEU A 408 -10.00 -16.22 33.44
N LYS A 409 -9.86 -17.54 33.25
CA LYS A 409 -8.86 -18.33 34.01
C LYS A 409 -7.43 -18.01 33.58
N GLN A 410 -7.24 -17.63 32.32
CA GLN A 410 -5.94 -17.26 31.74
C GLN A 410 -5.63 -15.76 31.90
N PHE A 411 -6.66 -14.90 31.92
CA PHE A 411 -6.58 -13.45 32.03
C PHE A 411 -7.49 -12.92 33.15
N PRO A 412 -7.20 -13.20 34.43
CA PRO A 412 -8.08 -12.86 35.56
C PRO A 412 -8.27 -11.36 35.81
N SER A 413 -7.49 -10.50 35.13
CA SER A 413 -7.64 -9.03 35.17
C SER A 413 -8.58 -8.46 34.10
N ALA A 414 -9.02 -9.27 33.14
CA ALA A 414 -9.90 -8.83 32.06
C ALA A 414 -11.36 -8.72 32.56
N THR A 415 -12.13 -7.82 31.96
CA THR A 415 -13.58 -7.69 32.23
C THR A 415 -14.38 -8.03 30.98
N CYS A 416 -15.23 -9.06 31.05
CA CYS A 416 -16.22 -9.32 30.02
C CYS A 416 -17.26 -8.18 29.98
N VAL A 417 -17.46 -7.56 28.83
CA VAL A 417 -18.37 -6.42 28.60
C VAL A 417 -19.19 -6.62 27.33
N THR A 418 -20.35 -5.99 27.27
CA THR A 418 -21.20 -5.94 26.06
C THR A 418 -22.24 -4.82 26.19
N THR A 419 -23.05 -4.57 25.17
CA THR A 419 -24.14 -3.58 25.25
C THR A 419 -25.22 -4.01 26.24
N SER A 420 -26.11 -3.07 26.60
CA SER A 420 -27.19 -3.38 27.54
C SER A 420 -28.22 -4.37 26.96
N ALA A 421 -28.49 -4.35 25.65
CA ALA A 421 -29.42 -5.30 25.04
C ALA A 421 -28.87 -6.74 25.08
N VAL A 422 -27.63 -6.94 24.62
CA VAL A 422 -26.95 -8.24 24.57
C VAL A 422 -26.81 -8.85 25.97
N ALA A 423 -26.40 -8.05 26.97
CA ALA A 423 -26.25 -8.53 28.35
C ALA A 423 -27.57 -9.04 28.96
N ASN A 424 -28.67 -8.35 28.66
CA ASN A 424 -30.00 -8.74 29.13
C ASN A 424 -30.50 -10.01 28.43
N GLU A 425 -30.28 -10.16 27.13
CA GLU A 425 -30.68 -11.35 26.36
C GLU A 425 -29.89 -12.59 26.81
N ILE A 426 -28.56 -12.49 26.99
CA ILE A 426 -27.74 -13.57 27.55
C ILE A 426 -28.30 -13.98 28.92
N LYS A 427 -28.56 -13.01 29.80
CA LYS A 427 -29.11 -13.29 31.14
C LYS A 427 -30.50 -13.94 31.11
N ALA A 428 -31.34 -13.62 30.12
CA ALA A 428 -32.67 -14.19 29.95
C ALA A 428 -32.65 -15.61 29.38
N THR A 429 -31.69 -15.91 28.49
CA THR A 429 -31.65 -17.15 27.70
C THR A 429 -30.66 -18.20 28.22
N LEU A 430 -29.64 -17.83 29.00
CA LEU A 430 -28.55 -18.72 29.42
C LEU A 430 -29.05 -20.07 29.99
N ALA A 431 -30.04 -20.04 30.89
CA ALA A 431 -30.56 -21.24 31.54
C ALA A 431 -31.26 -22.22 30.59
N THR A 432 -31.84 -21.75 29.48
CA THR A 432 -32.48 -22.59 28.46
C THR A 432 -31.54 -22.90 27.29
N ALA A 433 -30.53 -22.06 27.05
CA ALA A 433 -29.51 -22.24 26.02
C ALA A 433 -28.50 -23.34 26.38
N ILE A 434 -28.02 -23.40 27.63
CA ILE A 434 -26.97 -24.34 28.05
C ILE A 434 -27.32 -25.82 27.74
N PRO A 435 -28.52 -26.34 28.05
CA PRO A 435 -28.88 -27.72 27.69
C PRO A 435 -28.91 -27.97 26.17
N LYS A 436 -29.34 -26.98 25.37
CA LYS A 436 -29.36 -27.05 23.90
C LYS A 436 -27.93 -27.13 23.34
N TRP A 437 -27.04 -26.25 23.82
CA TRP A 437 -25.63 -26.25 23.44
C TRP A 437 -24.91 -27.53 23.86
N HIS A 438 -25.15 -28.02 25.07
CA HIS A 438 -24.57 -29.28 25.56
C HIS A 438 -25.02 -30.50 24.73
N GLY A 439 -26.27 -30.50 24.24
CA GLY A 439 -26.75 -31.51 23.31
C GLY A 439 -26.08 -31.50 21.93
N TRP A 440 -25.63 -30.33 21.46
CA TRP A 440 -24.87 -30.20 20.21
C TRP A 440 -23.37 -30.48 20.40
N PHE A 441 -22.80 -30.17 21.56
CA PHE A 441 -21.38 -30.37 21.91
C PHE A 441 -21.22 -31.33 23.10
N PRO A 442 -21.47 -32.65 22.90
CA PRO A 442 -21.39 -33.64 23.97
C PRO A 442 -19.95 -33.87 24.47
N ASN A 443 -19.80 -34.70 25.51
CA ASN A 443 -18.52 -35.11 26.11
C ASN A 443 -17.75 -33.96 26.81
N GLY A 444 -18.43 -32.94 27.30
CA GLY A 444 -17.81 -31.86 28.08
C GLY A 444 -16.98 -30.87 27.25
N GLN A 445 -17.27 -30.76 25.94
CA GLN A 445 -16.57 -29.81 25.04
C GLN A 445 -16.85 -28.34 25.37
N ILE A 446 -17.94 -28.03 26.07
CA ILE A 446 -18.33 -26.69 26.50
C ILE A 446 -18.44 -26.63 28.03
N VAL A 447 -18.24 -25.44 28.59
CA VAL A 447 -18.48 -25.18 30.02
C VAL A 447 -19.98 -25.08 30.29
N THR A 448 -20.51 -25.92 31.18
CA THR A 448 -21.94 -25.95 31.55
C THR A 448 -22.28 -25.14 32.80
N ASP A 449 -21.34 -25.02 33.73
CA ASP A 449 -21.49 -24.41 35.04
C ASP A 449 -20.62 -23.14 35.16
N ASP A 450 -20.97 -22.22 36.07
CA ASP A 450 -20.23 -20.96 36.29
C ASP A 450 -19.96 -20.13 35.02
N GLN A 451 -20.97 -20.04 34.15
CA GLN A 451 -20.93 -19.23 32.94
C GLN A 451 -20.92 -17.73 33.24
N VAL A 452 -20.00 -17.00 32.58
CA VAL A 452 -19.81 -15.56 32.81
C VAL A 452 -20.71 -14.74 31.89
N ILE A 453 -21.69 -14.07 32.50
CA ILE A 453 -22.52 -13.05 31.84
C ILE A 453 -21.69 -11.75 31.71
N PRO A 454 -21.44 -11.23 30.50
CA PRO A 454 -20.72 -9.97 30.32
C PRO A 454 -21.45 -8.79 30.97
N LYS A 455 -20.70 -7.82 31.49
CA LYS A 455 -21.26 -6.61 32.11
C LYS A 455 -21.77 -5.64 31.05
N SER A 456 -22.93 -5.04 31.29
CA SER A 456 -23.44 -3.95 30.47
C SER A 456 -22.48 -2.75 30.48
N LEU A 457 -22.13 -2.28 29.29
CA LEU A 457 -21.49 -0.99 29.07
C LEU A 457 -22.44 0.17 29.47
N PRO A 458 -21.91 1.39 29.65
CA PRO A 458 -22.74 2.58 29.86
C PRO A 458 -23.75 2.78 28.71
N ALA A 459 -24.78 3.60 28.93
CA ALA A 459 -25.88 3.78 27.97
C ALA A 459 -25.46 4.38 26.61
N ASN A 460 -24.26 4.96 26.50
CA ASN A 460 -23.66 5.44 25.25
C ASN A 460 -22.72 4.41 24.58
N GLY A 461 -22.63 3.19 25.10
CA GLY A 461 -21.79 2.11 24.55
C GLY A 461 -20.28 2.35 24.58
N GLU A 462 -19.79 3.46 25.15
CA GLU A 462 -18.37 3.82 25.12
C GLU A 462 -17.55 3.13 26.22
N PHE A 463 -16.34 2.71 25.84
CA PHE A 463 -15.24 2.33 26.74
C PHE A 463 -13.90 2.66 26.07
N ALA A 464 -12.77 2.42 26.75
CA ALA A 464 -11.45 2.82 26.25
C ALA A 464 -10.33 1.88 26.70
N ILE A 465 -9.31 1.70 25.86
CA ILE A 465 -8.00 1.15 26.22
C ILE A 465 -6.91 2.14 25.81
N ASP A 466 -5.88 2.28 26.65
CA ASP A 466 -4.78 3.25 26.46
C ASP A 466 -5.24 4.69 26.10
N GLY A 467 -6.47 5.08 26.49
CA GLY A 467 -7.07 6.39 26.15
C GLY A 467 -7.74 6.49 24.77
N CYS A 468 -7.60 5.49 23.89
CA CYS A 468 -8.35 5.40 22.64
C CYS A 468 -9.78 4.92 22.89
N LYS A 469 -10.75 5.44 22.12
CA LYS A 469 -12.18 5.15 22.31
C LYS A 469 -12.64 3.93 21.52
N LEU A 470 -13.50 3.12 22.13
CA LEU A 470 -14.22 2.02 21.51
C LEU A 470 -15.71 2.15 21.83
N HIS A 471 -16.57 1.85 20.87
CA HIS A 471 -18.02 2.05 20.98
C HIS A 471 -18.76 0.77 20.55
N GLY A 472 -19.43 0.13 21.50
CA GLY A 472 -20.34 -0.98 21.23
C GLY A 472 -21.72 -0.45 20.80
N VAL A 473 -22.14 -0.76 19.57
CA VAL A 473 -23.36 -0.22 18.96
C VAL A 473 -24.42 -1.31 18.81
N ASP A 474 -25.54 -1.17 19.52
CA ASP A 474 -26.69 -2.07 19.42
C ASP A 474 -27.37 -2.01 18.04
N VAL A 475 -27.77 -3.17 17.51
CA VAL A 475 -28.63 -3.30 16.31
C VAL A 475 -29.90 -4.09 16.63
N VAL A 476 -30.98 -3.77 15.92
CA VAL A 476 -32.33 -4.31 16.22
C VAL A 476 -32.41 -5.83 16.02
N HIS A 477 -31.75 -6.35 14.99
CA HIS A 477 -31.67 -7.79 14.69
C HIS A 477 -30.46 -8.01 13.77
N SER A 478 -29.72 -9.11 13.96
CA SER A 478 -28.75 -9.59 12.98
C SER A 478 -29.25 -10.93 12.39
N ASP A 479 -28.45 -11.99 12.43
CA ASP A 479 -28.95 -13.35 12.26
C ASP A 479 -29.86 -13.76 13.45
N THR A 480 -29.53 -13.31 14.67
CA THR A 480 -30.24 -13.51 15.94
C THR A 480 -30.75 -12.19 16.57
N HIS A 481 -31.42 -12.30 17.72
CA HIS A 481 -31.94 -11.19 18.53
C HIS A 481 -30.85 -10.61 19.45
N ALA A 482 -30.96 -9.31 19.76
CA ALA A 482 -30.02 -8.56 20.60
C ALA A 482 -28.54 -8.77 20.17
N SER A 483 -28.14 -8.01 19.15
CA SER A 483 -26.80 -8.04 18.58
C SER A 483 -26.20 -6.64 18.55
N SER A 484 -24.88 -6.57 18.48
CA SER A 484 -24.13 -5.32 18.43
C SER A 484 -22.84 -5.51 17.63
N PHE A 485 -22.24 -4.40 17.20
CA PHE A 485 -20.89 -4.39 16.63
C PHE A 485 -19.98 -3.45 17.42
N LEU A 486 -18.67 -3.70 17.36
CA LEU A 486 -17.67 -2.82 17.97
C LEU A 486 -17.08 -1.88 16.92
N HIS A 487 -17.28 -0.57 17.11
CA HIS A 487 -16.65 0.48 16.32
C HIS A 487 -15.42 1.03 17.05
N VAL A 488 -14.29 1.13 16.35
CA VAL A 488 -13.02 1.70 16.83
C VAL A 488 -12.62 2.84 15.88
N PRO A 489 -13.02 4.10 16.18
CA PRO A 489 -12.82 5.24 15.29
C PRO A 489 -11.35 5.48 14.93
N ASP A 490 -10.44 5.33 15.89
CA ASP A 490 -8.99 5.54 15.71
C ASP A 490 -8.33 4.56 14.71
N LEU A 491 -9.03 3.48 14.34
CA LEU A 491 -8.62 2.50 13.33
C LEU A 491 -9.52 2.49 12.08
N GLU A 492 -10.55 3.32 12.04
CA GLU A 492 -11.64 3.25 11.04
C GLU A 492 -12.20 1.81 10.92
N LEU A 493 -12.28 1.10 12.07
CA LEU A 493 -12.55 -0.33 12.18
C LEU A 493 -13.94 -0.61 12.73
N VAL A 494 -14.65 -1.56 12.11
CA VAL A 494 -15.83 -2.23 12.68
C VAL A 494 -15.58 -3.73 12.81
N VAL A 495 -15.74 -4.27 14.02
CA VAL A 495 -15.84 -5.73 14.25
C VAL A 495 -17.33 -6.06 14.34
N ALA A 496 -17.85 -6.69 13.29
CA ALA A 496 -19.27 -6.70 12.97
C ALA A 496 -20.09 -7.82 13.63
N GLY A 497 -19.43 -8.84 14.20
CA GLY A 497 -20.08 -10.09 14.58
C GLY A 497 -20.90 -10.66 13.41
N ASP A 498 -22.04 -11.26 13.71
CA ASP A 498 -22.92 -11.92 12.72
C ASP A 498 -23.84 -10.98 11.94
N ILE A 499 -23.52 -9.67 11.94
CA ILE A 499 -24.11 -8.71 11.01
C ILE A 499 -23.45 -8.86 9.63
N VAL A 500 -22.13 -9.07 9.58
CA VAL A 500 -21.36 -9.20 8.33
C VAL A 500 -20.71 -10.57 8.26
N TYR A 501 -20.92 -11.27 7.16
CA TYR A 501 -20.28 -12.54 6.84
C TYR A 501 -19.27 -12.35 5.72
N GLY A 502 -18.12 -13.03 5.82
CA GLY A 502 -17.16 -13.12 4.72
C GLY A 502 -17.56 -14.20 3.72
N ASP A 503 -16.58 -14.92 3.18
CA ASP A 503 -16.77 -15.92 2.12
C ASP A 503 -17.32 -17.26 2.66
N CYS A 504 -18.48 -17.22 3.33
CA CYS A 504 -19.23 -18.35 3.86
C CYS A 504 -20.74 -18.18 3.66
N PHE A 505 -21.52 -19.25 3.86
CA PHE A 505 -22.98 -19.19 3.74
C PHE A 505 -23.61 -18.52 4.97
N GLN A 506 -24.47 -17.53 4.76
CA GLN A 506 -25.11 -16.74 5.81
C GLN A 506 -26.25 -17.54 6.46
N PHE A 507 -26.18 -17.80 7.77
CA PHE A 507 -27.15 -18.63 8.47
C PHE A 507 -28.30 -17.81 9.09
N LEU A 508 -29.05 -17.10 8.24
CA LEU A 508 -30.16 -16.21 8.63
C LEU A 508 -31.44 -16.97 9.04
N ALA A 509 -31.31 -17.95 9.94
CA ALA A 509 -32.39 -18.83 10.37
C ALA A 509 -33.35 -18.15 11.36
N GLU A 510 -32.87 -17.31 12.27
CA GLU A 510 -33.72 -16.59 13.23
C GLU A 510 -34.26 -15.28 12.63
N ALA A 511 -33.57 -14.72 11.63
CA ALA A 511 -34.06 -13.71 10.66
C ALA A 511 -35.03 -14.30 9.60
N SER A 512 -36.06 -15.01 10.06
CA SER A 512 -36.98 -15.81 9.24
C SER A 512 -38.12 -15.03 8.57
N THR A 513 -38.32 -13.74 8.88
CA THR A 513 -39.38 -12.91 8.29
C THR A 513 -38.81 -11.74 7.47
N ALA A 514 -39.65 -11.11 6.63
CA ALA A 514 -39.24 -9.97 5.82
C ALA A 514 -38.83 -8.76 6.68
N GLU A 515 -39.53 -8.55 7.80
CA GLU A 515 -39.28 -7.47 8.76
C GLU A 515 -37.94 -7.66 9.45
N LYS A 516 -37.63 -8.88 9.90
CA LYS A 516 -36.33 -9.20 10.51
C LYS A 516 -35.17 -9.05 9.51
N ARG A 517 -35.36 -9.49 8.26
CA ARG A 517 -34.36 -9.31 7.20
C ARG A 517 -34.16 -7.85 6.84
N LYS A 518 -35.22 -7.04 6.90
CA LYS A 518 -35.08 -5.59 6.80
C LYS A 518 -34.26 -5.03 7.96
N SER A 519 -34.53 -5.42 9.21
CA SER A 519 -33.73 -4.98 10.37
C SER A 519 -32.24 -5.34 10.25
N TRP A 520 -31.90 -6.48 9.64
CA TRP A 520 -30.52 -6.87 9.33
C TRP A 520 -29.90 -6.01 8.21
N LEU A 521 -30.66 -5.66 7.17
CA LEU A 521 -30.21 -4.69 6.15
C LEU A 521 -30.00 -3.29 6.77
N ASP A 522 -30.92 -2.84 7.62
CA ASP A 522 -30.82 -1.57 8.36
C ASP A 522 -29.59 -1.56 9.31
N ALA A 523 -29.09 -2.73 9.75
CA ALA A 523 -27.83 -2.87 10.49
C ALA A 523 -26.58 -2.75 9.60
N LEU A 524 -26.63 -3.28 8.37
CA LEU A 524 -25.57 -3.08 7.37
C LEU A 524 -25.46 -1.62 6.94
N ASP A 525 -26.59 -0.93 6.77
CA ASP A 525 -26.62 0.51 6.46
C ASP A 525 -26.06 1.35 7.61
N GLN A 526 -26.28 0.96 8.88
CA GLN A 526 -25.64 1.60 10.04
C GLN A 526 -24.11 1.43 10.03
N ILE A 527 -23.60 0.24 9.73
CA ILE A 527 -22.15 0.01 9.59
C ILE A 527 -21.60 0.84 8.42
N ALA A 528 -22.28 0.87 7.28
CA ALA A 528 -21.86 1.64 6.11
C ALA A 528 -21.85 3.16 6.36
N ALA A 529 -22.79 3.68 7.17
CA ALA A 529 -22.86 5.09 7.55
C ALA A 529 -21.63 5.57 8.35
N LEU A 530 -20.97 4.68 9.09
CA LEU A 530 -19.71 4.97 9.80
C LEU A 530 -18.50 5.07 8.87
N LYS A 531 -18.62 4.63 7.61
CA LYS A 531 -17.56 4.61 6.58
C LYS A 531 -16.26 3.92 7.04
N PRO A 532 -16.32 2.70 7.64
CA PRO A 532 -15.12 1.99 8.07
C PRO A 532 -14.22 1.62 6.89
N CYS A 533 -12.91 1.79 7.07
CA CYS A 533 -11.89 1.27 6.17
C CYS A 533 -11.55 -0.20 6.46
N ILE A 534 -11.87 -0.71 7.65
CA ILE A 534 -11.67 -2.11 8.04
C ILE A 534 -12.99 -2.66 8.59
N VAL A 535 -13.47 -3.79 8.04
CA VAL A 535 -14.63 -4.51 8.56
C VAL A 535 -14.24 -5.97 8.78
N VAL A 536 -14.35 -6.45 10.02
CA VAL A 536 -14.09 -7.85 10.39
C VAL A 536 -15.43 -8.59 10.56
N PRO A 537 -15.71 -9.63 9.77
CA PRO A 537 -16.94 -10.43 9.88
C PRO A 537 -16.87 -11.42 11.06
N GLY A 538 -18.02 -11.82 11.60
CA GLY A 538 -18.12 -12.86 12.66
C GLY A 538 -17.75 -14.26 12.17
N HIS A 539 -18.03 -14.56 10.90
CA HIS A 539 -17.60 -15.79 10.22
C HIS A 539 -17.03 -15.51 8.82
N LYS A 540 -15.95 -16.21 8.46
CA LYS A 540 -15.48 -16.38 7.07
C LYS A 540 -14.80 -17.74 6.89
N ARG A 541 -14.57 -18.15 5.64
CA ARG A 541 -13.71 -19.31 5.33
C ARG A 541 -12.28 -19.04 5.83
N ALA A 542 -11.69 -20.01 6.52
CA ALA A 542 -10.31 -19.93 7.03
C ALA A 542 -9.25 -19.72 5.92
N SER A 543 -9.58 -19.97 4.65
CA SER A 543 -8.73 -19.74 3.48
C SER A 543 -8.87 -18.35 2.82
N GLN A 544 -9.68 -17.44 3.38
CA GLN A 544 -9.83 -16.07 2.87
C GLN A 544 -8.78 -15.13 3.49
N ALA A 545 -7.86 -14.62 2.66
CA ALA A 545 -6.75 -13.74 3.06
C ALA A 545 -7.17 -12.31 3.43
N ASP A 546 -6.41 -11.67 4.32
CA ASP A 546 -6.66 -10.31 4.83
C ASP A 546 -5.78 -9.26 4.15
N VAL A 547 -6.37 -8.54 3.19
CA VAL A 547 -5.66 -7.73 2.17
C VAL A 547 -4.89 -6.52 2.75
N ARG A 548 -5.23 -6.02 3.95
CA ARG A 548 -4.66 -4.76 4.46
C ARG A 548 -3.22 -4.89 5.01
N ALA A 549 -2.93 -5.92 5.79
CA ALA A 549 -1.59 -6.15 6.36
C ALA A 549 -0.51 -6.37 5.27
N LEU A 550 -0.94 -6.82 4.09
CA LEU A 550 -0.14 -6.95 2.88
C LEU A 550 0.22 -5.58 2.29
N LEU A 551 -0.74 -4.66 2.15
CA LEU A 551 -0.52 -3.31 1.60
C LEU A 551 0.47 -2.50 2.45
N ASP A 552 0.30 -2.49 3.77
CA ASP A 552 1.18 -1.72 4.66
C ASP A 552 2.64 -2.26 4.69
N ARG A 553 2.86 -3.52 4.29
CA ARG A 553 4.19 -4.12 4.07
C ARG A 553 4.77 -3.83 2.68
N LEU A 554 3.93 -3.72 1.66
CA LEU A 554 4.33 -3.39 0.29
C LEU A 554 4.80 -1.92 0.17
N ASP A 555 3.97 -0.98 0.62
CA ASP A 555 4.11 0.47 0.36
C ASP A 555 5.30 1.17 1.08
N GLN A 556 6.01 0.46 1.98
CA GLN A 556 7.13 1.06 2.72
C GLN A 556 8.39 0.21 2.84
N GLY A 557 8.30 -1.12 2.71
CA GLY A 557 9.43 -2.03 2.90
C GLY A 557 10.12 -2.42 1.59
N VAL A 558 9.39 -3.17 0.75
CA VAL A 558 9.96 -3.79 -0.47
C VAL A 558 10.23 -2.74 -1.55
N GLU A 559 9.28 -1.86 -1.84
CA GLU A 559 9.43 -0.83 -2.88
C GLU A 559 10.67 0.04 -2.64
N LYS A 560 10.81 0.64 -1.45
CA LYS A 560 11.97 1.49 -1.11
C LYS A 560 13.28 0.71 -1.19
N PHE A 561 13.32 -0.53 -0.72
CA PHE A 561 14.52 -1.36 -0.83
C PHE A 561 14.87 -1.73 -2.29
N VAL A 562 13.88 -1.80 -3.18
CA VAL A 562 14.07 -2.00 -4.62
C VAL A 562 14.58 -0.72 -5.29
N GLU A 563 13.87 0.39 -5.11
CA GLU A 563 14.05 1.66 -5.81
C GLU A 563 15.24 2.49 -5.28
N GLU A 564 15.38 2.61 -3.95
CA GLU A 564 16.39 3.48 -3.31
C GLU A 564 17.74 2.76 -3.07
N GLU A 565 17.72 1.44 -2.91
CA GLU A 565 18.91 0.66 -2.52
C GLU A 565 19.38 -0.28 -3.64
N CYS A 566 18.53 -1.19 -4.14
CA CYS A 566 18.96 -2.21 -5.09
C CYS A 566 19.17 -1.68 -6.52
N ILE A 567 18.33 -0.75 -7.02
CA ILE A 567 18.50 -0.18 -8.37
C ILE A 567 19.79 0.66 -8.44
N PRO A 568 20.08 1.60 -7.52
CA PRO A 568 21.32 2.39 -7.58
C PRO A 568 22.59 1.54 -7.40
N ALA A 569 22.53 0.50 -6.56
CA ALA A 569 23.63 -0.43 -6.35
C ALA A 569 24.07 -1.20 -7.61
N HIS A 570 23.25 -1.23 -8.68
CA HIS A 570 23.63 -1.84 -9.96
C HIS A 570 24.96 -1.28 -10.50
N ALA A 571 25.15 0.05 -10.47
CA ALA A 571 26.36 0.68 -10.99
C ALA A 571 27.62 0.25 -10.21
N VAL A 572 27.48 0.14 -8.89
CA VAL A 572 28.52 -0.37 -7.98
C VAL A 572 28.81 -1.84 -8.26
N PHE A 573 27.77 -2.65 -8.48
CA PHE A 573 27.91 -4.08 -8.77
C PHE A 573 28.73 -4.33 -10.05
N GLU A 574 28.40 -3.66 -11.16
CA GLU A 574 29.14 -3.84 -12.42
C GLU A 574 30.60 -3.39 -12.30
N ALA A 575 30.87 -2.30 -11.57
CA ALA A 575 32.22 -1.83 -11.30
C ALA A 575 33.03 -2.82 -10.43
N GLN A 576 32.40 -3.42 -9.41
CA GLN A 576 33.03 -4.40 -8.52
C GLN A 576 33.24 -5.78 -9.17
N LEU A 577 32.42 -6.13 -10.17
CA LEU A 577 32.48 -7.40 -10.90
C LEU A 577 33.77 -7.53 -11.74
N GLY A 578 34.21 -6.44 -12.36
CA GLY A 578 35.41 -6.43 -13.20
C GLY A 578 35.23 -7.12 -14.57
N GLN A 579 36.35 -7.44 -15.22
CA GLN A 579 36.37 -7.86 -16.64
C GLN A 579 37.08 -9.21 -16.86
N GLY A 580 36.91 -9.79 -18.05
CA GLY A 580 37.65 -10.98 -18.48
C GLY A 580 37.32 -12.21 -17.64
N ALA A 581 38.34 -12.78 -16.98
CA ALA A 581 38.20 -13.91 -16.06
C ALA A 581 37.85 -13.48 -14.61
N ALA A 582 38.21 -12.26 -14.20
CA ALA A 582 38.10 -11.82 -12.80
C ALA A 582 36.65 -11.81 -12.27
N ARG A 583 35.68 -11.55 -13.16
CA ARG A 583 34.24 -11.58 -12.90
C ARG A 583 33.66 -12.92 -12.50
N TRP A 584 34.41 -14.01 -12.66
CA TRP A 584 34.03 -15.35 -12.21
C TRP A 584 34.68 -15.76 -10.88
N ALA A 585 35.68 -14.99 -10.41
CA ALA A 585 36.50 -15.37 -9.25
C ALA A 585 35.87 -15.01 -7.90
N LYS A 586 34.97 -14.03 -7.85
CA LYS A 586 34.33 -13.55 -6.62
C LYS A 586 32.96 -12.94 -6.87
N THR A 587 32.13 -12.96 -5.84
CA THR A 587 30.86 -12.23 -5.79
C THR A 587 31.11 -10.79 -5.33
N PRO A 588 30.58 -9.76 -6.02
CA PRO A 588 30.70 -8.36 -5.61
C PRO A 588 30.18 -8.07 -4.20
N ALA A 589 30.95 -7.27 -3.44
CA ALA A 589 30.70 -7.01 -2.02
C ALA A 589 29.37 -6.28 -1.75
N VAL A 590 28.93 -5.40 -2.66
CA VAL A 590 27.66 -4.65 -2.53
C VAL A 590 26.44 -5.58 -2.42
N LEU A 591 26.51 -6.80 -2.97
CA LEU A 591 25.44 -7.78 -2.81
C LEU A 591 25.35 -8.30 -1.35
N GLU A 592 26.48 -8.54 -0.68
CA GLU A 592 26.49 -8.97 0.72
C GLU A 592 26.00 -7.86 1.66
N GLU A 593 26.38 -6.60 1.39
CA GLU A 593 25.86 -5.43 2.09
C GLU A 593 24.32 -5.36 2.00
N LEU A 594 23.77 -5.55 0.79
CA LEU A 594 22.33 -5.58 0.57
C LEU A 594 21.64 -6.79 1.20
N LYS A 595 22.26 -7.98 1.22
CA LYS A 595 21.74 -9.13 1.98
C LYS A 595 21.61 -8.81 3.47
N VAL A 596 22.59 -8.11 4.06
CA VAL A 596 22.54 -7.68 5.47
C VAL A 596 21.42 -6.66 5.68
N LYS A 597 21.23 -5.69 4.77
CA LYS A 597 20.10 -4.73 4.82
C LYS A 597 18.75 -5.44 4.72
N ALA A 598 18.56 -6.31 3.71
CA ALA A 598 17.34 -7.06 3.48
C ALA A 598 16.90 -7.86 4.71
N ARG A 599 17.83 -8.58 5.36
CA ARG A 599 17.54 -9.32 6.60
C ARG A 599 17.09 -8.44 7.76
N LYS A 600 17.71 -7.27 7.94
CA LYS A 600 17.30 -6.31 8.98
C LYS A 600 15.88 -5.77 8.74
N LEU A 601 15.45 -5.74 7.49
CA LEU A 601 14.09 -5.34 7.06
C LEU A 601 13.10 -6.52 7.01
N GLY A 602 13.52 -7.75 7.35
CA GLY A 602 12.67 -8.95 7.25
C GLY A 602 12.45 -9.46 5.81
N LEU A 603 13.13 -8.89 4.81
CA LEU A 603 12.95 -9.19 3.39
C LEU A 603 13.79 -10.39 2.95
N TRP A 604 13.57 -11.56 3.56
CA TRP A 604 14.41 -12.75 3.34
C TRP A 604 13.58 -14.04 3.24
N ASN A 605 13.86 -14.88 2.24
CA ASN A 605 13.12 -16.15 1.98
C ASN A 605 11.59 -15.97 1.85
N MET A 606 11.16 -14.90 1.17
CA MET A 606 9.75 -14.51 1.04
C MET A 606 8.94 -15.43 0.12
N PHE A 607 9.61 -16.18 -0.78
CA PHE A 607 9.00 -17.12 -1.73
C PHE A 607 8.45 -18.41 -1.10
N LEU A 608 8.73 -18.69 0.18
CA LEU A 608 8.47 -19.98 0.82
C LEU A 608 7.53 -19.81 2.03
N GLY A 609 6.53 -20.71 2.11
CA GLY A 609 5.46 -20.66 3.11
C GLY A 609 5.88 -21.03 4.54
N HIS A 610 4.89 -21.09 5.43
CA HIS A 610 5.03 -21.09 6.90
C HIS A 610 6.04 -22.07 7.50
N ASP A 611 6.19 -23.29 6.97
CA ASP A 611 7.02 -24.33 7.60
C ASP A 611 8.52 -24.02 7.56
N HIS A 612 8.97 -23.20 6.59
CA HIS A 612 10.39 -23.01 6.30
C HIS A 612 10.80 -21.59 5.88
N GLY A 613 9.89 -20.75 5.35
CA GLY A 613 10.20 -19.40 4.87
C GLY A 613 9.60 -18.28 5.72
N ALA A 614 9.37 -17.12 5.10
CA ALA A 614 8.83 -15.94 5.79
C ALA A 614 7.31 -16.01 6.08
N GLY A 615 6.62 -17.07 5.62
CA GLY A 615 5.21 -17.31 5.94
C GLY A 615 4.21 -16.49 5.12
N PHE A 616 4.59 -16.06 3.91
CA PHE A 616 3.68 -15.42 2.95
C PHE A 616 2.96 -16.46 2.08
N SER A 617 1.74 -16.13 1.67
CA SER A 617 1.03 -16.78 0.57
C SER A 617 1.64 -16.44 -0.80
N ASN A 618 1.30 -17.22 -1.82
CA ASN A 618 1.75 -16.98 -3.20
C ASN A 618 1.21 -15.66 -3.74
N LEU A 619 -0.02 -15.26 -3.36
CA LEU A 619 -0.61 -13.98 -3.74
C LEU A 619 0.18 -12.80 -3.16
N GLU A 620 0.49 -12.84 -1.86
CA GLU A 620 1.28 -11.82 -1.18
C GLU A 620 2.69 -11.73 -1.76
N TYR A 621 3.36 -12.87 -1.91
CA TYR A 621 4.67 -12.94 -2.56
C TYR A 621 4.61 -12.47 -4.02
N GLY A 622 3.49 -12.65 -4.71
CA GLY A 622 3.29 -12.17 -6.09
C GLY A 622 3.45 -10.66 -6.23
N LEU A 623 2.83 -9.89 -5.34
CA LEU A 623 2.94 -8.43 -5.32
C LEU A 623 4.36 -7.98 -4.95
N MET A 624 5.01 -8.64 -3.98
CA MET A 624 6.41 -8.36 -3.63
C MET A 624 7.37 -8.71 -4.78
N ALA A 625 7.17 -9.87 -5.42
CA ALA A 625 8.00 -10.36 -6.51
C ALA A 625 7.89 -9.52 -7.78
N GLU A 626 6.77 -8.82 -7.98
CA GLU A 626 6.66 -7.79 -9.02
C GLU A 626 7.70 -6.68 -8.81
N TYR A 627 7.73 -6.06 -7.62
CA TYR A 627 8.76 -5.07 -7.28
C TYR A 627 10.18 -5.63 -7.34
N LEU A 628 10.43 -6.85 -6.82
CA LEU A 628 11.74 -7.50 -6.94
C LEU A 628 12.18 -7.66 -8.42
N GLY A 629 11.21 -7.84 -9.33
CA GLY A 629 11.41 -7.93 -10.77
C GLY A 629 11.90 -6.64 -11.44
N LYS A 630 11.79 -5.48 -10.77
CA LYS A 630 12.35 -4.22 -11.27
C LYS A 630 13.90 -4.16 -11.19
N SER A 631 14.59 -4.85 -10.27
CA SER A 631 15.93 -4.40 -9.80
C SER A 631 17.12 -5.39 -9.89
N HIS A 632 18.35 -4.86 -10.16
CA HIS A 632 19.48 -5.56 -10.84
C HIS A 632 20.87 -5.62 -10.11
N ILE A 633 21.32 -6.84 -9.74
CA ILE A 633 22.57 -7.41 -9.15
C ILE A 633 22.62 -8.98 -9.40
N ALA A 634 23.34 -9.51 -10.43
CA ALA A 634 23.49 -10.95 -10.89
C ALA A 634 22.28 -11.96 -10.96
N SER A 635 21.83 -12.61 -12.05
CA SER A 635 22.05 -12.67 -13.54
C SER A 635 20.72 -12.40 -14.31
N VAL A 636 20.56 -12.38 -15.65
CA VAL A 636 21.44 -12.29 -16.83
C VAL A 636 22.13 -10.89 -16.83
N ARG A 637 22.57 -10.30 -17.94
CA ARG A 637 22.08 -8.93 -18.22
C ARG A 637 20.58 -9.05 -18.50
N SER A 638 19.85 -9.12 -17.39
CA SER A 638 18.40 -9.19 -17.19
C SER A 638 18.14 -8.55 -15.84
N PRO A 639 17.07 -7.77 -15.66
CA PRO A 639 16.77 -7.14 -14.38
C PRO A 639 16.17 -8.08 -13.35
N LEU A 640 15.79 -9.32 -13.71
CA LEU A 640 14.82 -10.09 -12.91
C LEU A 640 15.38 -10.78 -11.64
N LYS A 641 16.66 -11.21 -11.62
CA LYS A 641 17.09 -12.25 -10.65
C LYS A 641 17.65 -11.79 -9.31
N LYS A 642 17.52 -10.53 -8.98
CA LYS A 642 18.75 -9.80 -8.66
C LYS A 642 18.73 -9.07 -7.32
N CYS A 643 17.77 -8.16 -7.13
CA CYS A 643 17.23 -7.86 -5.79
C CYS A 643 16.78 -9.15 -5.07
N MET A 644 16.42 -10.19 -5.84
CA MET A 644 16.19 -11.53 -5.33
C MET A 644 17.43 -12.27 -4.78
N GLN A 645 18.65 -11.94 -5.16
CA GLN A 645 19.84 -12.51 -4.50
C GLN A 645 20.13 -11.78 -3.19
N ALA A 646 19.83 -10.48 -3.13
CA ALA A 646 19.84 -9.70 -1.88
C ALA A 646 18.74 -10.13 -0.88
N THR A 647 17.61 -10.65 -1.36
CA THR A 647 16.48 -11.13 -0.52
C THR A 647 16.32 -12.67 -0.47
N ASN A 648 17.27 -13.39 -1.08
CA ASN A 648 17.30 -14.85 -1.24
C ASN A 648 16.10 -15.53 -1.94
N ASN A 649 15.35 -14.76 -2.73
CA ASN A 649 14.22 -15.21 -3.56
C ASN A 649 14.63 -15.64 -5.00
N SER A 650 15.91 -15.91 -5.24
CA SER A 650 16.52 -16.00 -6.58
C SER A 650 16.51 -17.40 -7.19
N ALA A 651 16.16 -17.50 -8.48
CA ALA A 651 16.30 -18.73 -9.26
C ALA A 651 17.78 -18.98 -9.67
N PRO A 652 18.26 -20.24 -9.72
CA PRO A 652 17.50 -21.50 -9.58
C PRO A 652 17.28 -21.94 -8.11
N ASP A 653 17.86 -21.24 -7.15
CA ASP A 653 17.93 -21.66 -5.75
C ASP A 653 16.56 -21.80 -5.08
N THR A 654 15.58 -20.93 -5.37
CA THR A 654 14.21 -21.09 -4.80
C THR A 654 13.60 -22.45 -5.12
N GLY A 655 13.62 -22.87 -6.38
CA GLY A 655 13.10 -24.19 -6.78
C GLY A 655 13.94 -25.35 -6.24
N ASN A 656 15.22 -25.14 -5.98
CA ASN A 656 16.09 -26.13 -5.35
C ASN A 656 15.82 -26.25 -3.84
N MET A 657 15.56 -25.12 -3.17
CA MET A 657 15.13 -25.06 -1.76
C MET A 657 13.73 -25.68 -1.60
N GLU A 658 12.78 -25.41 -2.48
CA GLU A 658 11.47 -26.09 -2.51
C GLU A 658 11.58 -27.62 -2.64
N VAL A 659 12.49 -28.12 -3.51
CA VAL A 659 12.73 -29.56 -3.63
C VAL A 659 13.26 -30.15 -2.32
N LEU A 660 14.25 -29.51 -1.70
CA LEU A 660 14.83 -30.00 -0.44
C LEU A 660 13.85 -29.91 0.73
N ALA A 661 13.05 -28.84 0.80
CA ALA A 661 12.00 -28.65 1.79
C ALA A 661 10.95 -29.75 1.72
N LYS A 662 10.45 -30.03 0.51
CA LYS A 662 9.32 -30.95 0.29
C LYS A 662 9.70 -32.43 0.18
N TYR A 663 10.88 -32.73 -0.37
CA TYR A 663 11.29 -34.09 -0.73
C TYR A 663 12.63 -34.53 -0.13
N GLY A 664 13.36 -33.62 0.51
CA GLY A 664 14.64 -33.94 1.15
C GLY A 664 14.45 -34.68 2.48
N THR A 665 15.37 -35.60 2.78
CA THR A 665 15.47 -36.18 4.13
C THR A 665 16.03 -35.16 5.12
N GLU A 666 15.83 -35.35 6.43
CA GLU A 666 16.35 -34.41 7.44
C GLU A 666 17.87 -34.20 7.35
N ALA A 667 18.64 -35.26 7.04
CA ALA A 667 20.07 -35.14 6.79
C ALA A 667 20.39 -34.30 5.54
N GLN A 668 19.59 -34.40 4.48
CA GLN A 668 19.73 -33.56 3.28
C GLN A 668 19.32 -32.11 3.57
N LYS A 669 18.26 -31.88 4.35
CA LYS A 669 17.82 -30.54 4.77
C LYS A 669 18.88 -29.84 5.62
N GLN A 670 19.41 -30.51 6.65
CA GLN A 670 20.48 -29.97 7.49
C GLN A 670 21.74 -29.64 6.68
N ARG A 671 22.15 -30.54 5.77
CA ARG A 671 23.37 -30.36 4.98
C ARG A 671 23.25 -29.29 3.88
N TRP A 672 22.07 -29.15 3.27
CA TRP A 672 21.90 -28.35 2.05
C TRP A 672 20.83 -27.26 2.15
N LEU A 673 19.64 -27.57 2.67
CA LEU A 673 18.55 -26.58 2.76
C LEU A 673 18.91 -25.46 3.74
N ALA A 674 19.40 -25.78 4.94
CA ALA A 674 19.75 -24.76 5.92
C ALA A 674 20.82 -23.78 5.39
N PRO A 675 21.97 -24.21 4.84
CA PRO A 675 22.93 -23.28 4.22
C PRO A 675 22.40 -22.48 3.01
N LEU A 676 21.46 -23.02 2.22
CA LEU A 676 20.80 -22.30 1.13
C LEU A 676 19.82 -21.23 1.65
N MET A 677 19.02 -21.56 2.67
CA MET A 677 18.10 -20.64 3.35
C MET A 677 18.84 -19.56 4.14
N GLU A 678 20.04 -19.87 4.61
CA GLU A 678 21.01 -18.92 5.15
C GLU A 678 21.81 -18.17 4.07
N GLY A 679 21.62 -18.45 2.79
CA GLY A 679 22.31 -17.78 1.67
C GLY A 679 23.84 -17.89 1.68
N LYS A 680 24.41 -18.85 2.43
CA LYS A 680 25.85 -19.10 2.56
C LYS A 680 26.42 -19.87 1.36
N ILE A 681 25.61 -20.74 0.78
CA ILE A 681 25.92 -21.45 -0.47
C ILE A 681 24.84 -21.15 -1.50
N ARG A 682 25.14 -21.46 -2.77
CA ARG A 682 24.22 -21.47 -3.91
C ARG A 682 24.18 -22.86 -4.53
N SER A 683 23.29 -23.04 -5.49
CA SER A 683 23.04 -24.30 -6.17
C SER A 683 22.73 -24.10 -7.66
N ALA A 684 22.91 -25.15 -8.45
CA ALA A 684 22.48 -25.22 -9.84
C ALA A 684 21.56 -26.43 -10.07
N PHE A 685 20.70 -26.36 -11.08
CA PHE A 685 19.85 -27.48 -11.50
C PHE A 685 20.29 -27.98 -12.87
N LEU A 686 20.62 -29.27 -12.95
CA LEU A 686 21.23 -29.94 -14.08
C LEU A 686 20.23 -30.92 -14.69
N MET A 687 19.45 -30.44 -15.65
CA MET A 687 18.45 -31.24 -16.36
C MET A 687 18.71 -31.29 -17.86
N THR A 688 18.76 -30.13 -18.52
CA THR A 688 18.90 -29.99 -19.98
C THR A 688 20.21 -30.59 -20.48
N GLU A 689 20.15 -31.31 -21.59
CA GLU A 689 21.26 -31.98 -22.28
C GLU A 689 21.46 -31.37 -23.68
N PRO A 690 22.70 -31.28 -24.19
CA PRO A 690 22.97 -30.59 -25.46
C PRO A 690 22.52 -31.39 -26.69
N ASP A 691 22.64 -32.72 -26.65
CA ASP A 691 22.50 -33.57 -27.85
C ASP A 691 21.06 -34.10 -28.07
N ILE A 692 20.11 -33.75 -27.17
CA ILE A 692 18.73 -34.25 -27.20
C ILE A 692 17.69 -33.16 -26.89
N ALA A 693 16.48 -33.32 -27.45
CA ALA A 693 15.34 -32.43 -27.25
C ALA A 693 14.78 -32.53 -25.81
N SER A 694 15.41 -31.81 -24.89
CA SER A 694 15.13 -31.83 -23.44
C SER A 694 13.80 -31.19 -23.02
N SER A 695 13.02 -30.63 -23.96
CA SER A 695 11.66 -30.13 -23.70
C SER A 695 10.67 -31.25 -23.40
N ASP A 696 10.91 -32.45 -23.94
CA ASP A 696 10.35 -33.70 -23.41
C ASP A 696 11.37 -34.32 -22.45
N ALA A 697 11.07 -34.23 -21.17
CA ALA A 697 11.94 -34.71 -20.09
C ALA A 697 12.17 -36.24 -20.12
N ARG A 698 11.39 -37.00 -20.91
CA ARG A 698 11.59 -38.45 -21.08
C ARG A 698 12.84 -38.76 -21.91
N ASN A 699 13.28 -37.80 -22.73
CA ASN A 699 14.45 -37.96 -23.60
C ASN A 699 15.79 -37.89 -22.85
N ILE A 700 15.81 -37.43 -21.58
CA ILE A 700 17.03 -37.27 -20.76
C ILE A 700 17.80 -38.60 -20.68
N GLN A 701 19.08 -38.58 -21.06
CA GLN A 701 19.94 -39.77 -21.24
C GLN A 701 21.10 -39.87 -20.25
N THR A 702 21.48 -38.79 -19.54
CA THR A 702 22.51 -38.83 -18.49
C THR A 702 22.20 -39.98 -17.53
N GLU A 703 23.09 -40.95 -17.44
CA GLU A 703 22.87 -42.18 -16.68
C GLU A 703 23.12 -41.92 -15.19
N ILE A 704 22.28 -42.52 -14.34
CA ILE A 704 22.58 -42.81 -12.94
C ILE A 704 22.50 -44.32 -12.72
N ARG A 705 23.63 -44.93 -12.36
CA ARG A 705 23.76 -46.36 -12.09
C ARG A 705 24.09 -46.59 -10.62
N ARG A 706 23.40 -47.51 -9.96
CA ARG A 706 23.72 -47.96 -8.60
C ARG A 706 24.99 -48.82 -8.63
N ASP A 707 25.91 -48.55 -7.71
CA ASP A 707 27.22 -49.22 -7.61
C ASP A 707 27.56 -49.45 -6.13
N GLY A 708 26.96 -50.50 -5.56
CA GLY A 708 27.07 -50.80 -4.13
C GLY A 708 26.42 -49.73 -3.24
N ALA A 709 27.25 -49.10 -2.39
CA ALA A 709 26.83 -48.04 -1.47
C ALA A 709 26.60 -46.67 -2.15
N ASP A 710 27.04 -46.53 -3.40
CA ASP A 710 27.05 -45.27 -4.15
C ASP A 710 26.19 -45.33 -5.42
N TYR A 711 25.97 -44.16 -6.02
CA TYR A 711 25.61 -44.01 -7.42
C TYR A 711 26.79 -43.46 -8.22
N VAL A 712 26.90 -43.88 -9.48
CA VAL A 712 27.83 -43.34 -10.48
C VAL A 712 27.01 -42.65 -11.56
N LEU A 713 27.41 -41.43 -11.94
CA LEU A 713 26.75 -40.63 -12.97
C LEU A 713 27.67 -40.40 -14.18
N ASN A 714 27.09 -40.57 -15.38
CA ASN A 714 27.76 -40.34 -16.66
C ASN A 714 26.85 -39.57 -17.63
N GLY A 715 27.29 -38.43 -18.16
CA GLY A 715 26.53 -37.65 -19.15
C GLY A 715 26.92 -36.18 -19.25
N SER A 716 26.22 -35.43 -20.11
CA SER A 716 26.52 -34.04 -20.46
C SER A 716 25.31 -33.14 -20.26
N LYS A 717 25.44 -32.10 -19.43
CA LYS A 717 24.38 -31.14 -19.06
C LYS A 717 24.76 -29.73 -19.51
N TRP A 718 23.79 -28.93 -19.94
CA TRP A 718 24.02 -27.54 -20.33
C TRP A 718 22.91 -26.61 -19.84
N TRP A 719 23.09 -25.29 -20.00
CA TRP A 719 22.22 -24.25 -19.41
C TRP A 719 22.09 -24.34 -17.88
N SER A 720 23.12 -24.89 -17.22
CA SER A 720 23.19 -25.07 -15.76
C SER A 720 23.40 -23.72 -15.08
N SER A 721 22.29 -23.01 -14.87
CA SER A 721 22.25 -21.67 -14.28
C SER A 721 22.84 -21.67 -12.88
N GLY A 722 23.71 -20.72 -12.55
CA GLY A 722 24.32 -20.57 -11.23
C GLY A 722 25.62 -21.34 -11.05
N ALA A 723 25.99 -22.22 -11.99
CA ALA A 723 27.19 -23.04 -11.89
C ALA A 723 28.52 -22.26 -11.97
N GLY A 724 28.50 -21.01 -12.46
CA GLY A 724 29.66 -20.13 -12.45
C GLY A 724 29.88 -19.42 -11.11
N ASP A 725 28.86 -19.36 -10.24
CA ASP A 725 28.95 -18.65 -8.97
C ASP A 725 30.01 -19.36 -8.09
N PRO A 726 31.01 -18.63 -7.56
CA PRO A 726 32.02 -19.24 -6.69
C PRO A 726 31.38 -19.90 -5.47
N SER A 727 30.28 -19.34 -4.94
CA SER A 727 29.52 -19.87 -3.81
C SER A 727 28.53 -20.99 -4.19
N CYS A 728 28.40 -21.35 -5.46
CA CYS A 728 27.64 -22.56 -5.83
C CYS A 728 28.38 -23.79 -5.30
N GLU A 729 27.74 -24.62 -4.48
CA GLU A 729 28.34 -25.83 -3.88
C GLU A 729 27.56 -27.11 -4.19
N LEU A 730 26.30 -26.97 -4.64
CA LEU A 730 25.39 -28.09 -4.87
C LEU A 730 24.81 -28.10 -6.30
N TYR A 731 24.89 -29.24 -6.96
CA TYR A 731 24.14 -29.53 -8.17
C TYR A 731 23.00 -30.50 -7.86
N ILE A 732 21.77 -30.13 -8.27
CA ILE A 732 20.62 -31.03 -8.26
C ILE A 732 20.47 -31.58 -9.68
N VAL A 733 20.75 -32.87 -9.88
CA VAL A 733 20.88 -33.50 -11.20
C VAL A 733 19.67 -34.39 -11.48
N MET A 734 19.04 -34.22 -12.65
CA MET A 734 18.11 -35.20 -13.21
C MET A 734 18.87 -36.18 -14.11
N ALA A 735 18.75 -37.47 -13.82
CA ALA A 735 19.38 -38.55 -14.58
C ALA A 735 18.41 -39.72 -14.80
N ARG A 736 18.64 -40.51 -15.85
CA ARG A 736 17.92 -41.74 -16.16
C ARG A 736 18.51 -42.89 -15.37
N THR A 737 17.67 -43.61 -14.62
CA THR A 737 18.13 -44.80 -13.88
C THR A 737 18.53 -45.89 -14.86
N ALA A 738 19.70 -46.49 -14.70
CA ALA A 738 20.23 -47.49 -15.64
C ALA A 738 19.35 -48.76 -15.76
N ASN A 739 18.79 -49.22 -14.64
CA ASN A 739 17.87 -50.36 -14.56
C ASN A 739 16.54 -49.92 -13.91
N PRO A 740 15.67 -49.17 -14.61
CA PRO A 740 14.42 -48.67 -14.06
C PRO A 740 13.35 -49.78 -14.00
N ALA A 741 12.32 -49.59 -13.17
CA ALA A 741 11.19 -50.53 -13.13
C ALA A 741 10.48 -50.57 -14.51
N PRO A 742 10.03 -51.75 -15.02
CA PRO A 742 9.71 -51.89 -16.44
C PRO A 742 8.42 -51.21 -16.92
N GLU A 743 7.51 -50.85 -16.01
CA GLU A 743 6.08 -50.63 -16.37
C GLU A 743 5.64 -49.17 -16.47
N ASP A 744 6.40 -48.19 -15.92
CA ASP A 744 6.05 -46.77 -15.99
C ASP A 744 7.06 -45.94 -16.82
N PRO A 745 6.67 -45.41 -17.99
CA PRO A 745 7.47 -44.45 -18.77
C PRO A 745 7.83 -43.15 -18.04
N TYR A 746 7.12 -42.78 -16.96
CA TYR A 746 7.43 -41.65 -16.09
C TYR A 746 8.26 -42.04 -14.85
N GLY A 747 8.45 -43.34 -14.60
CA GLY A 747 9.28 -43.91 -13.53
C GLY A 747 10.75 -44.13 -13.91
N GLN A 748 11.19 -43.63 -15.07
CA GLN A 748 12.49 -43.93 -15.67
C GLN A 748 13.65 -43.04 -15.17
N HIS A 749 13.33 -41.96 -14.46
CA HIS A 749 14.29 -40.90 -14.10
C HIS A 749 14.28 -40.60 -12.61
N SER A 750 15.43 -40.22 -12.08
CA SER A 750 15.65 -39.90 -10.67
C SER A 750 16.30 -38.52 -10.52
N VAL A 751 16.19 -37.94 -9.32
CA VAL A 751 16.88 -36.70 -8.95
C VAL A 751 17.87 -36.99 -7.83
N ILE A 752 19.11 -36.52 -7.97
CA ILE A 752 20.19 -36.76 -7.01
C ILE A 752 20.98 -35.48 -6.71
N LEU A 753 21.45 -35.38 -5.46
CA LEU A 753 22.29 -34.29 -4.97
C LEU A 753 23.78 -34.58 -5.24
N VAL A 754 24.47 -33.67 -5.92
CA VAL A 754 25.87 -33.83 -6.30
C VAL A 754 26.67 -32.60 -5.84
N PRO A 755 27.62 -32.73 -4.89
CA PRO A 755 28.51 -31.63 -4.53
C PRO A 755 29.35 -31.18 -5.74
N LYS A 756 29.51 -29.87 -5.95
CA LYS A 756 30.25 -29.27 -7.08
C LYS A 756 31.67 -29.83 -7.24
N ASN A 757 32.35 -30.05 -6.12
CA ASN A 757 33.75 -30.49 -6.07
C ASN A 757 33.91 -32.02 -6.09
N THR A 758 32.88 -32.77 -6.48
CA THR A 758 32.98 -34.24 -6.64
C THR A 758 33.90 -34.57 -7.83
N PRO A 759 34.86 -35.51 -7.68
CA PRO A 759 35.70 -35.94 -8.81
C PRO A 759 34.87 -36.42 -10.01
N GLY A 760 35.36 -36.13 -11.22
CA GLY A 760 34.67 -36.46 -12.47
C GLY A 760 33.78 -35.35 -13.05
N ILE A 761 33.63 -34.21 -12.35
CA ILE A 761 32.86 -33.06 -12.84
C ILE A 761 33.78 -32.13 -13.65
N THR A 762 33.41 -31.84 -14.90
CA THR A 762 34.11 -30.88 -15.77
C THR A 762 33.18 -29.76 -16.22
N VAL A 763 33.49 -28.50 -15.87
CA VAL A 763 32.76 -27.32 -16.38
C VAL A 763 33.52 -26.75 -17.57
N HIS A 764 33.01 -26.95 -18.79
CA HIS A 764 33.70 -26.58 -20.04
C HIS A 764 33.68 -25.10 -20.35
N ARG A 765 32.50 -24.47 -20.17
CA ARG A 765 32.27 -23.05 -20.48
C ARG A 765 31.00 -22.52 -19.84
N MET A 766 30.91 -21.19 -19.75
CA MET A 766 29.67 -20.47 -19.52
C MET A 766 29.06 -20.07 -20.87
N LEU A 767 27.76 -20.29 -21.02
CA LEU A 767 26.99 -19.98 -22.22
C LEU A 767 26.46 -18.54 -22.14
N SER A 768 26.38 -17.87 -23.31
CA SER A 768 25.88 -16.51 -23.41
C SER A 768 24.48 -16.42 -24.04
N VAL A 769 23.63 -15.57 -23.48
CA VAL A 769 22.30 -15.21 -23.99
C VAL A 769 22.40 -13.85 -24.68
N TYR A 770 22.28 -13.80 -26.02
CA TYR A 770 22.39 -12.55 -26.82
C TYR A 770 23.65 -11.69 -26.51
N GLY A 771 24.78 -12.35 -26.23
CA GLY A 771 26.05 -11.68 -25.88
C GLY A 771 26.22 -11.38 -24.38
N TYR A 772 25.28 -11.82 -23.54
CA TYR A 772 25.34 -11.68 -22.08
C TYR A 772 25.71 -13.01 -21.45
N ASP A 773 26.78 -13.05 -20.66
CA ASP A 773 27.34 -14.27 -20.08
C ASP A 773 27.13 -14.40 -18.56
N ASP A 774 26.68 -13.32 -17.93
CA ASP A 774 25.97 -13.36 -16.64
C ASP A 774 26.82 -13.68 -15.41
N ALA A 775 28.10 -13.34 -15.49
CA ALA A 775 29.04 -13.43 -14.38
C ALA A 775 28.54 -12.69 -13.11
N PRO A 776 28.80 -13.21 -11.91
CA PRO A 776 29.49 -14.47 -11.63
C PRO A 776 28.59 -15.71 -11.80
N HIS A 777 27.26 -15.57 -11.90
CA HIS A 777 26.31 -16.69 -11.82
C HIS A 777 26.38 -17.66 -13.01
N GLY A 778 26.34 -17.12 -14.24
CA GLY A 778 26.51 -17.86 -15.50
C GLY A 778 25.54 -19.00 -15.79
N HIS A 779 25.81 -19.67 -16.91
CA HIS A 779 25.06 -20.80 -17.44
C HIS A 779 26.02 -21.91 -17.90
N GLY A 780 26.33 -22.87 -17.04
CA GLY A 780 27.36 -23.88 -17.31
C GLY A 780 26.98 -24.93 -18.36
N HIS A 781 27.97 -25.31 -19.18
CA HIS A 781 28.04 -26.61 -19.85
C HIS A 781 28.98 -27.51 -19.04
N ILE A 782 28.43 -28.60 -18.50
CA ILE A 782 29.05 -29.46 -17.50
C ILE A 782 29.00 -30.92 -17.99
N THR A 783 30.09 -31.66 -17.92
CA THR A 783 30.09 -33.12 -18.10
C THR A 783 30.35 -33.80 -16.77
N LEU A 784 29.70 -34.95 -16.59
CA LEU A 784 29.86 -35.88 -15.49
C LEU A 784 30.52 -37.13 -16.07
N GLN A 785 31.72 -37.46 -15.62
CA GLN A 785 32.47 -38.66 -15.99
C GLN A 785 32.78 -39.47 -14.72
N ASP A 786 32.11 -40.61 -14.56
CA ASP A 786 32.21 -41.51 -13.41
C ASP A 786 32.05 -40.82 -12.04
N VAL A 787 31.17 -39.80 -11.99
CA VAL A 787 30.92 -38.98 -10.80
C VAL A 787 30.23 -39.84 -9.74
N ARG A 788 30.95 -40.14 -8.65
CA ARG A 788 30.51 -41.04 -7.59
C ARG A 788 29.97 -40.28 -6.38
N VAL A 789 28.75 -40.58 -5.96
CA VAL A 789 28.08 -39.97 -4.80
C VAL A 789 27.37 -41.02 -3.93
N PRO A 790 27.28 -40.84 -2.60
CA PRO A 790 26.62 -41.80 -1.71
C PRO A 790 25.14 -42.03 -2.08
N ALA A 791 24.64 -43.26 -1.87
CA ALA A 791 23.24 -43.57 -2.15
C ALA A 791 22.24 -42.68 -1.38
N ALA A 792 22.63 -42.19 -0.19
CA ALA A 792 21.85 -41.26 0.61
C ALA A 792 21.66 -39.86 -0.03
N ASN A 793 22.30 -39.57 -1.17
CA ASN A 793 22.09 -38.32 -1.92
C ASN A 793 20.86 -38.37 -2.86
N ILE A 794 20.25 -39.54 -3.07
CA ILE A 794 19.01 -39.65 -3.86
C ILE A 794 17.88 -38.87 -3.19
N VAL A 795 17.12 -38.09 -3.96
CA VAL A 795 15.98 -37.31 -3.43
C VAL A 795 14.71 -38.11 -3.61
N LEU A 796 13.94 -38.28 -2.53
CA LEU A 796 12.72 -39.10 -2.40
C LEU A 796 12.88 -40.61 -2.69
N GLY A 797 13.47 -40.99 -3.83
CA GLY A 797 13.69 -42.37 -4.24
C GLY A 797 13.95 -42.52 -5.75
N GLU A 798 14.39 -43.70 -6.16
CA GLU A 798 14.57 -44.02 -7.58
C GLU A 798 13.24 -43.93 -8.36
N GLY A 799 13.30 -43.44 -9.59
CA GLY A 799 12.14 -43.31 -10.49
C GLY A 799 11.19 -42.14 -10.17
N ARG A 800 11.41 -41.41 -9.07
CA ARG A 800 10.53 -40.28 -8.64
C ARG A 800 10.89 -38.93 -9.28
N GLY A 801 11.79 -38.90 -10.26
CA GLY A 801 12.33 -37.67 -10.84
C GLY A 801 11.27 -36.77 -11.48
N PHE A 802 10.30 -37.33 -12.20
CA PHE A 802 9.21 -36.55 -12.81
C PHE A 802 8.34 -35.83 -11.78
N GLU A 803 8.03 -36.47 -10.66
CA GLU A 803 7.23 -35.90 -9.58
C GLU A 803 7.95 -34.71 -8.93
N ILE A 804 9.23 -34.89 -8.59
CA ILE A 804 10.07 -33.85 -7.99
C ILE A 804 10.17 -32.64 -8.93
N ILE A 805 10.34 -32.87 -10.23
CA ILE A 805 10.50 -31.81 -11.23
C ILE A 805 9.19 -31.08 -11.50
N GLN A 806 8.04 -31.75 -11.57
CA GLN A 806 6.75 -31.04 -11.65
C GLN A 806 6.45 -30.26 -10.37
N GLY A 807 6.83 -30.81 -9.20
CA GLY A 807 6.76 -30.11 -7.92
C GLY A 807 7.59 -28.81 -7.90
N ARG A 808 8.82 -28.86 -8.44
CA ARG A 808 9.75 -27.72 -8.58
C ARG A 808 9.31 -26.68 -9.61
N LEU A 809 8.85 -27.12 -10.77
CA LEU A 809 8.57 -26.24 -11.90
C LEU A 809 7.22 -25.53 -11.79
N GLY A 810 6.29 -26.02 -10.96
CA GLY A 810 5.00 -25.34 -10.71
C GLY A 810 5.20 -23.92 -10.15
N PRO A 811 5.76 -23.76 -8.93
CA PRO A 811 6.06 -22.46 -8.34
C PRO A 811 7.10 -21.67 -9.14
N GLY A 812 8.15 -22.34 -9.66
CA GLY A 812 9.17 -21.70 -10.50
C GLY A 812 8.58 -20.90 -11.68
N ARG A 813 7.59 -21.47 -12.39
CA ARG A 813 6.89 -20.82 -13.51
C ARG A 813 6.15 -19.56 -13.08
N ILE A 814 5.37 -19.61 -11.99
CA ILE A 814 4.60 -18.44 -11.53
C ILE A 814 5.52 -17.35 -10.98
N HIS A 815 6.57 -17.73 -10.24
CA HIS A 815 7.60 -16.79 -9.77
C HIS A 815 8.26 -16.05 -10.95
N HIS A 816 8.54 -16.75 -12.06
CA HIS A 816 9.04 -16.09 -13.26
C HIS A 816 8.03 -15.13 -13.90
N ALA A 817 6.73 -15.47 -13.91
CA ALA A 817 5.69 -14.58 -14.40
C ALA A 817 5.57 -13.30 -13.54
N MET A 818 5.44 -13.42 -12.21
CA MET A 818 5.35 -12.29 -11.26
C MET A 818 6.42 -11.22 -11.52
N ARG A 819 7.68 -11.65 -11.60
CA ARG A 819 8.83 -10.75 -11.80
C ARG A 819 8.84 -10.13 -13.20
N THR A 820 8.35 -10.85 -14.20
CA THR A 820 8.29 -10.39 -15.59
C THR A 820 7.27 -9.26 -15.78
N VAL A 821 6.25 -9.15 -14.92
CA VAL A 821 5.39 -7.95 -14.84
C VAL A 821 6.19 -6.73 -14.39
N GLY A 822 6.98 -6.84 -13.32
CA GLY A 822 7.84 -5.75 -12.84
C GLY A 822 8.91 -5.29 -13.85
N ALA A 823 9.43 -6.20 -14.66
CA ALA A 823 10.26 -5.86 -15.81
C ALA A 823 9.51 -5.01 -16.86
N ALA A 824 8.26 -5.35 -17.16
CA ALA A 824 7.45 -4.58 -18.10
C ALA A 824 7.11 -3.18 -17.55
N GLU A 825 6.81 -3.06 -16.25
CA GLU A 825 6.66 -1.76 -15.58
C GLU A 825 7.92 -0.91 -15.69
N ARG A 826 9.10 -1.47 -15.38
CA ARG A 826 10.35 -0.72 -15.51
C ARG A 826 10.65 -0.30 -16.96
N ALA A 827 10.23 -1.08 -17.94
CA ALA A 827 10.34 -0.68 -19.34
C ALA A 827 9.38 0.48 -19.70
N LEU A 828 8.16 0.47 -19.14
CA LEU A 828 7.18 1.53 -19.28
C LEU A 828 7.64 2.83 -18.60
N GLU A 829 8.22 2.76 -17.40
CA GLU A 829 8.85 3.91 -16.71
C GLU A 829 9.91 4.58 -17.59
N TRP A 830 10.83 3.78 -18.17
CA TRP A 830 11.87 4.29 -19.07
C TRP A 830 11.27 4.88 -20.36
N MET A 831 10.22 4.26 -20.91
CA MET A 831 9.50 4.80 -22.07
C MET A 831 8.83 6.15 -21.76
N ILE A 832 8.22 6.30 -20.58
CA ILE A 832 7.58 7.55 -20.14
C ILE A 832 8.63 8.64 -19.89
N GLU A 833 9.76 8.35 -19.25
CA GLU A 833 10.88 9.30 -19.12
C GLU A 833 11.28 9.83 -20.51
N ARG A 834 11.47 8.92 -21.46
CA ARG A 834 11.97 9.25 -22.79
C ARG A 834 11.02 10.13 -23.60
N VAL A 835 9.72 9.86 -23.48
CA VAL A 835 8.67 10.62 -24.16
C VAL A 835 8.56 12.05 -23.62
N ASN A 836 8.92 12.25 -22.34
CA ASN A 836 8.88 13.55 -21.66
C ASN A 836 10.23 14.31 -21.66
N ASP A 837 11.34 13.73 -22.12
CA ASP A 837 12.62 14.45 -22.32
C ASP A 837 12.46 15.54 -23.40
N GLU A 838 12.29 16.81 -22.98
CA GLU A 838 12.09 17.96 -23.87
C GLU A 838 13.19 18.13 -24.94
N ARG A 839 14.38 17.59 -24.70
CA ARG A 839 15.51 17.62 -25.65
C ARG A 839 15.29 16.64 -26.82
N ARG A 840 14.34 15.72 -26.72
CA ARG A 840 14.00 14.72 -27.75
C ARG A 840 12.86 15.24 -28.61
N LYS A 841 13.24 15.86 -29.71
CA LYS A 841 12.32 16.37 -30.73
C LYS A 841 12.57 15.67 -32.07
N THR A 842 11.50 15.26 -32.72
CA THR A 842 11.48 14.74 -34.10
C THR A 842 10.46 15.53 -34.90
N PHE A 843 10.82 15.91 -36.13
CA PHE A 843 9.98 16.75 -36.99
C PHE A 843 9.55 18.08 -36.32
N GLY A 844 10.43 18.65 -35.49
CA GLY A 844 10.20 19.90 -34.77
C GLY A 844 9.39 19.79 -33.47
N GLN A 845 8.83 18.63 -33.14
CA GLN A 845 7.93 18.44 -31.99
C GLN A 845 8.51 17.45 -30.95
N PRO A 846 8.25 17.64 -29.64
CA PRO A 846 8.60 16.68 -28.59
C PRO A 846 7.99 15.30 -28.82
N LEU A 847 8.60 14.23 -28.28
CA LEU A 847 8.08 12.87 -28.42
C LEU A 847 6.64 12.72 -27.89
N ALA A 848 6.29 13.40 -26.80
CA ALA A 848 4.93 13.44 -26.24
C ALA A 848 3.83 13.99 -27.19
N ALA A 849 4.20 14.76 -28.22
CA ALA A 849 3.24 15.30 -29.19
C ALA A 849 2.85 14.30 -30.30
N HIS A 850 3.63 13.21 -30.47
CA HIS A 850 3.35 12.21 -31.50
C HIS A 850 2.35 11.18 -30.97
N GLY A 851 1.14 11.14 -31.56
CA GLY A 851 0.03 10.29 -31.08
C GLY A 851 0.38 8.80 -30.93
N THR A 852 1.28 8.27 -31.77
CA THR A 852 1.79 6.89 -31.67
C THR A 852 2.51 6.61 -30.35
N MET A 853 3.21 7.58 -29.76
CA MET A 853 3.88 7.41 -28.47
C MET A 853 2.86 7.30 -27.33
N LEU A 854 1.82 8.12 -27.37
CA LEU A 854 0.70 8.06 -26.41
C LEU A 854 -0.06 6.73 -26.53
N GLU A 855 -0.30 6.26 -27.76
CA GLU A 855 -0.92 4.96 -28.03
C GLU A 855 -0.08 3.79 -27.47
N TRP A 856 1.25 3.83 -27.63
CA TRP A 856 2.15 2.79 -27.11
C TRP A 856 2.21 2.77 -25.58
N ILE A 857 2.20 3.93 -24.93
CA ILE A 857 2.09 4.03 -23.46
C ILE A 857 0.76 3.43 -23.00
N ALA A 858 -0.35 3.82 -23.62
CA ALA A 858 -1.69 3.34 -23.27
C ALA A 858 -1.83 1.81 -23.45
N LYS A 859 -1.40 1.27 -24.61
CA LYS A 859 -1.38 -0.18 -24.87
C LYS A 859 -0.55 -0.93 -23.84
N SER A 860 0.64 -0.42 -23.53
CA SER A 860 1.54 -1.07 -22.57
C SER A 860 0.95 -1.12 -21.16
N ARG A 861 0.29 -0.04 -20.70
CA ARG A 861 -0.45 -0.02 -19.43
C ARG A 861 -1.56 -1.08 -19.40
N ILE A 862 -2.41 -1.13 -20.43
CA ILE A 862 -3.50 -2.11 -20.54
C ILE A 862 -2.97 -3.56 -20.50
N GLU A 863 -1.90 -3.84 -21.25
CA GLU A 863 -1.32 -5.18 -21.35
C GLU A 863 -0.64 -5.62 -20.04
N ILE A 864 0.08 -4.71 -19.35
CA ILE A 864 0.68 -4.96 -18.04
C ILE A 864 -0.40 -5.29 -17.00
N ASP A 865 -1.45 -4.47 -16.91
CA ASP A 865 -2.47 -4.63 -15.88
C ASP A 865 -3.27 -5.93 -16.08
N ALA A 866 -3.58 -6.29 -17.33
CA ALA A 866 -4.22 -7.57 -17.66
C ALA A 866 -3.31 -8.79 -17.34
N ALA A 867 -2.00 -8.65 -17.60
CA ALA A 867 -1.00 -9.67 -17.26
C ALA A 867 -0.84 -9.81 -15.73
N ARG A 868 -0.82 -8.71 -14.97
CA ARG A 868 -0.79 -8.70 -13.50
C ARG A 868 -1.98 -9.45 -12.93
N MET A 869 -3.20 -9.11 -13.35
CA MET A 869 -4.41 -9.80 -12.89
C MET A 869 -4.40 -11.32 -13.19
N THR A 870 -3.83 -11.71 -14.34
CA THR A 870 -3.63 -13.12 -14.70
C THR A 870 -2.68 -13.83 -13.73
N VAL A 871 -1.57 -13.18 -13.34
CA VAL A 871 -0.62 -13.71 -12.35
C VAL A 871 -1.24 -13.82 -10.97
N LEU A 872 -1.90 -12.76 -10.49
CA LEU A 872 -2.53 -12.74 -9.15
C LEU A 872 -3.64 -13.79 -9.03
N ASN A 873 -4.46 -13.97 -10.07
CA ASN A 873 -5.45 -15.05 -10.13
C ASN A 873 -4.78 -16.44 -10.06
N ALA A 874 -3.67 -16.65 -10.78
CA ALA A 874 -2.94 -17.92 -10.70
C ALA A 874 -2.31 -18.15 -9.32
N ALA A 875 -1.78 -17.10 -8.68
CA ALA A 875 -1.23 -17.15 -7.34
C ALA A 875 -2.31 -17.50 -6.29
N LEU A 876 -3.44 -16.79 -6.29
CA LEU A 876 -4.59 -17.08 -5.44
C LEU A 876 -5.11 -18.52 -5.63
N LYS A 877 -5.13 -19.02 -6.87
CA LYS A 877 -5.53 -20.40 -7.18
C LYS A 877 -4.56 -21.43 -6.60
N ILE A 878 -3.25 -21.12 -6.54
CA ILE A 878 -2.24 -21.95 -5.87
C ILE A 878 -2.49 -21.96 -4.36
N ASP A 879 -2.80 -20.81 -3.76
CA ASP A 879 -3.05 -20.71 -2.31
C ASP A 879 -4.33 -21.46 -1.89
N GLN A 880 -5.39 -21.41 -2.71
CA GLN A 880 -6.67 -22.05 -2.42
C GLN A 880 -6.71 -23.56 -2.70
N GLU A 881 -6.06 -24.04 -3.77
CA GLU A 881 -6.22 -25.41 -4.29
C GLU A 881 -4.90 -26.15 -4.56
N GLY A 882 -3.76 -25.49 -4.32
CA GLY A 882 -2.43 -26.03 -4.58
C GLY A 882 -2.00 -25.97 -6.05
N ALA A 883 -0.69 -25.92 -6.28
CA ALA A 883 -0.09 -25.76 -7.62
C ALA A 883 -0.47 -26.87 -8.64
N LYS A 884 -0.93 -28.04 -8.18
CA LYS A 884 -1.40 -29.13 -9.05
C LYS A 884 -2.79 -28.84 -9.64
N ALA A 885 -3.67 -28.18 -8.90
CA ALA A 885 -4.98 -27.76 -9.39
C ALA A 885 -4.84 -26.52 -10.30
N ALA A 886 -4.04 -25.53 -9.87
CA ALA A 886 -3.78 -24.28 -10.58
C ALA A 886 -2.95 -24.41 -11.88
N LEU A 887 -2.66 -25.62 -12.38
CA LEU A 887 -1.81 -25.85 -13.55
C LEU A 887 -2.30 -25.15 -14.83
N ARG A 888 -3.61 -24.92 -14.96
CA ARG A 888 -4.20 -24.18 -16.07
C ARG A 888 -3.83 -22.70 -16.00
N GLU A 889 -4.07 -22.09 -14.85
CA GLU A 889 -3.82 -20.67 -14.58
C GLU A 889 -2.30 -20.36 -14.63
N ILE A 890 -1.46 -21.26 -14.09
CA ILE A 890 0.01 -21.20 -14.20
C ILE A 890 0.45 -21.25 -15.68
N ALA A 891 -0.13 -22.14 -16.50
CA ALA A 891 0.21 -22.25 -17.91
C ALA A 891 -0.19 -20.99 -18.70
N ILE A 892 -1.36 -20.41 -18.41
CA ILE A 892 -1.81 -19.14 -19.02
C ILE A 892 -0.83 -18.01 -18.67
N ALA A 893 -0.48 -17.85 -17.38
CA ALA A 893 0.48 -16.84 -16.94
C ALA A 893 1.88 -17.03 -17.56
N LYS A 894 2.38 -18.28 -17.60
CA LYS A 894 3.70 -18.63 -18.17
C LYS A 894 3.84 -18.33 -19.66
N VAL A 895 2.74 -18.30 -20.41
CA VAL A 895 2.74 -17.95 -21.85
C VAL A 895 2.45 -16.46 -22.06
N LEU A 896 1.42 -15.92 -21.42
CA LEU A 896 0.96 -14.54 -21.64
C LEU A 896 2.01 -13.50 -21.20
N VAL A 897 2.56 -13.65 -20.00
CA VAL A 897 3.34 -12.59 -19.35
C VAL A 897 4.69 -12.32 -20.06
N PRO A 898 5.47 -13.34 -20.50
CA PRO A 898 6.70 -13.09 -21.24
C PRO A 898 6.45 -12.51 -22.65
N GLN A 899 5.30 -12.80 -23.25
CA GLN A 899 4.91 -12.23 -24.56
C GLN A 899 4.52 -10.76 -24.42
N MET A 900 3.70 -10.42 -23.41
CA MET A 900 3.38 -9.04 -23.02
C MET A 900 4.67 -8.24 -22.77
N ALA A 901 5.55 -8.75 -21.90
CA ALA A 901 6.75 -8.02 -21.53
C ALA A 901 7.65 -7.75 -22.73
N LEU A 902 7.81 -8.71 -23.65
CA LEU A 902 8.52 -8.46 -24.91
C LEU A 902 7.91 -7.31 -25.72
N GLN A 903 6.58 -7.25 -25.87
CA GLN A 903 5.93 -6.18 -26.63
C GLN A 903 6.11 -4.81 -25.97
N VAL A 904 5.99 -4.72 -24.64
CA VAL A 904 6.21 -3.48 -23.88
C VAL A 904 7.68 -3.03 -23.97
N ILE A 905 8.61 -3.96 -23.76
CA ILE A 905 10.06 -3.65 -23.80
C ILE A 905 10.48 -3.25 -25.22
N ASP A 906 9.95 -3.89 -26.26
CA ASP A 906 10.26 -3.56 -27.66
C ASP A 906 9.78 -2.14 -28.03
N ARG A 907 8.57 -1.74 -27.61
CA ARG A 907 8.09 -0.34 -27.74
C ARG A 907 8.99 0.63 -26.99
N ALA A 908 9.46 0.28 -25.78
CA ALA A 908 10.39 1.11 -25.03
C ALA A 908 11.74 1.24 -25.77
N VAL A 909 12.31 0.15 -26.27
CA VAL A 909 13.53 0.17 -27.10
C VAL A 909 13.35 1.07 -28.32
N GLN A 910 12.24 0.92 -29.05
CA GLN A 910 11.93 1.71 -30.23
C GLN A 910 11.77 3.22 -29.90
N THR A 911 11.21 3.54 -28.73
CA THR A 911 11.07 4.93 -28.25
C THR A 911 12.41 5.60 -27.95
N TYR A 912 13.43 4.84 -27.54
CA TYR A 912 14.80 5.35 -27.41
C TYR A 912 15.56 5.40 -28.74
N GLY A 913 15.09 4.71 -29.78
CA GLY A 913 15.80 4.51 -31.03
C GLY A 913 17.11 3.75 -30.80
N ALA A 914 18.20 4.17 -31.47
CA ALA A 914 19.51 3.52 -31.34
C ALA A 914 20.01 3.42 -29.88
N ALA A 915 19.66 4.38 -29.00
CA ALA A 915 20.04 4.34 -27.59
C ALA A 915 19.36 3.20 -26.82
N GLY A 916 18.20 2.72 -27.28
CA GLY A 916 17.47 1.60 -26.68
C GLY A 916 18.14 0.25 -26.93
N LEU A 917 19.09 0.18 -27.87
CA LEU A 917 19.94 -0.98 -28.12
C LEU A 917 21.22 -0.98 -27.26
N CYS A 918 21.54 0.14 -26.62
CA CYS A 918 22.78 0.35 -25.88
C CYS A 918 22.63 0.05 -24.38
N GLN A 919 23.74 -0.37 -23.76
CA GLN A 919 23.82 -0.72 -22.34
C GLN A 919 23.75 0.50 -21.39
N GLY A 920 23.58 1.71 -21.93
CA GLY A 920 23.22 2.91 -21.16
C GLY A 920 21.75 2.93 -20.70
N THR A 921 20.94 1.94 -21.12
CA THR A 921 19.59 1.69 -20.62
C THR A 921 19.47 0.23 -20.17
N PRO A 922 18.54 -0.12 -19.27
CA PRO A 922 18.25 -1.52 -18.93
C PRO A 922 17.52 -2.27 -20.06
N LEU A 923 17.05 -1.60 -21.12
CA LEU A 923 16.09 -2.13 -22.10
C LEU A 923 16.62 -3.34 -22.91
N PRO A 924 17.87 -3.38 -23.40
CA PRO A 924 18.41 -4.58 -24.06
C PRO A 924 18.46 -5.80 -23.13
N SER A 925 18.66 -5.55 -21.83
CA SER A 925 18.80 -6.56 -20.78
C SER A 925 17.43 -7.13 -20.38
N LEU A 926 16.45 -6.24 -20.23
CA LEU A 926 15.03 -6.51 -20.10
C LEU A 926 14.54 -7.44 -21.21
N TRP A 927 14.84 -7.10 -22.47
CA TRP A 927 14.37 -7.83 -23.65
C TRP A 927 14.96 -9.25 -23.71
N ALA A 928 16.28 -9.39 -23.55
CA ALA A 928 16.96 -10.69 -23.55
C ALA A 928 16.41 -11.60 -22.44
N SER A 929 16.05 -11.03 -21.30
CA SER A 929 15.36 -11.72 -20.21
C SER A 929 14.00 -12.27 -20.63
N ALA A 930 13.09 -11.40 -21.07
CA ALA A 930 11.73 -11.80 -21.41
C ALA A 930 11.73 -12.84 -22.54
N ARG A 931 12.65 -12.70 -23.51
CA ARG A 931 12.87 -13.69 -24.57
C ARG A 931 13.32 -15.05 -24.03
N THR A 932 14.11 -15.08 -22.97
CA THR A 932 14.58 -16.30 -22.30
C THR A 932 13.46 -16.99 -21.51
N VAL A 933 12.59 -16.22 -20.84
CA VAL A 933 11.45 -16.75 -20.07
C VAL A 933 10.44 -17.50 -20.96
N ARG A 934 10.36 -17.20 -22.26
CA ARG A 934 9.59 -17.99 -23.26
C ARG A 934 10.13 -19.40 -23.53
N ILE A 935 11.35 -19.73 -23.07
CA ILE A 935 12.00 -21.03 -23.31
C ILE A 935 12.21 -21.80 -22.00
N VAL A 936 12.70 -21.14 -20.96
CA VAL A 936 13.01 -21.79 -19.66
C VAL A 936 11.74 -22.24 -18.93
N ASP A 937 11.89 -23.25 -18.07
CA ASP A 937 10.81 -23.94 -17.34
C ASP A 937 9.65 -24.47 -18.23
N GLY A 938 9.96 -24.67 -19.52
CA GLY A 938 9.07 -25.17 -20.56
C GLY A 938 8.79 -24.10 -21.63
N PRO A 939 9.03 -24.38 -22.92
CA PRO A 939 8.69 -23.49 -24.02
C PRO A 939 7.18 -23.22 -24.11
N ASP A 940 6.81 -22.03 -24.60
CA ASP A 940 5.42 -21.60 -24.79
C ASP A 940 4.57 -22.67 -25.51
N GLU A 941 5.11 -23.28 -26.56
CA GLU A 941 4.42 -24.23 -27.42
C GLU A 941 4.02 -25.51 -26.68
N VAL A 942 4.83 -25.94 -25.70
CA VAL A 942 4.53 -27.10 -24.84
C VAL A 942 3.39 -26.76 -23.89
N HIS A 943 3.40 -25.56 -23.29
CA HIS A 943 2.33 -25.09 -22.41
C HIS A 943 1.02 -24.89 -23.17
N LEU A 944 1.06 -24.29 -24.36
CA LEU A 944 -0.10 -24.13 -25.25
C LEU A 944 -0.70 -25.48 -25.67
N GLN A 945 0.12 -26.46 -26.04
CA GLN A 945 -0.36 -27.81 -26.39
C GLN A 945 -1.04 -28.49 -25.19
N GLN A 946 -0.45 -28.39 -23.99
CA GLN A 946 -1.03 -28.97 -22.77
C GLN A 946 -2.33 -28.28 -22.37
N LEU A 947 -2.38 -26.95 -22.43
CA LEU A 947 -3.56 -26.14 -22.13
C LEU A 947 -4.71 -26.45 -23.10
N GLY A 948 -4.44 -26.47 -24.41
CA GLY A 948 -5.43 -26.79 -25.44
C GLY A 948 -6.02 -28.20 -25.29
N ARG A 949 -5.17 -29.21 -25.03
CA ARG A 949 -5.64 -30.58 -24.74
C ARG A 949 -6.55 -30.63 -23.51
N ARG A 950 -6.18 -29.92 -22.42
CA ARG A 950 -6.99 -29.87 -21.19
C ARG A 950 -8.34 -29.18 -21.38
N GLU A 951 -8.40 -28.07 -22.11
CA GLU A 951 -9.67 -27.38 -22.37
C GLU A 951 -10.61 -28.22 -23.24
N ILE A 952 -10.09 -28.91 -24.26
CA ILE A 952 -10.89 -29.85 -25.08
C ILE A 952 -11.45 -30.98 -24.19
N GLN A 953 -10.60 -31.60 -23.36
CA GLN A 953 -11.02 -32.70 -22.49
C GLN A 953 -12.03 -32.26 -21.41
N ARG A 954 -11.89 -31.04 -20.88
CA ARG A 954 -12.76 -30.47 -19.84
C ARG A 954 -14.11 -30.02 -20.37
N LEU A 955 -14.15 -29.39 -21.54
CA LEU A 955 -15.35 -28.72 -22.05
C LEU A 955 -16.05 -29.46 -23.20
N GLY A 956 -15.35 -30.33 -23.94
CA GLY A 956 -15.81 -30.84 -25.23
C GLY A 956 -17.23 -31.38 -25.23
N LYS A 957 -17.52 -32.34 -24.34
CA LYS A 957 -18.86 -32.95 -24.22
C LYS A 957 -19.93 -31.94 -23.77
N ALA A 958 -19.67 -31.18 -22.71
CA ALA A 958 -20.63 -30.22 -22.16
C ALA A 958 -20.96 -29.08 -23.14
N VAL A 959 -19.99 -28.62 -23.93
CA VAL A 959 -20.20 -27.60 -24.98
C VAL A 959 -20.96 -28.19 -26.17
N GLN A 960 -20.67 -29.42 -26.59
CA GLN A 960 -21.44 -30.10 -27.64
C GLN A 960 -22.92 -30.25 -27.23
N GLU A 961 -23.18 -30.72 -26.01
CA GLU A 961 -24.54 -30.85 -25.45
C GLU A 961 -25.25 -29.50 -25.34
N LYS A 962 -24.58 -28.47 -24.81
CA LYS A 962 -25.14 -27.10 -24.72
C LYS A 962 -25.51 -26.53 -26.09
N LEU A 963 -24.61 -26.61 -27.07
CA LEU A 963 -24.85 -26.07 -28.41
C LEU A 963 -25.92 -26.86 -29.16
N TYR A 964 -26.02 -28.18 -28.94
CA TYR A 964 -27.12 -29.00 -29.45
C TYR A 964 -28.48 -28.57 -28.87
N LEU A 965 -28.57 -28.42 -27.54
CA LEU A 965 -29.80 -27.96 -26.88
C LEU A 965 -30.22 -26.55 -27.34
N GLN A 966 -29.25 -25.63 -27.51
CA GLN A 966 -29.54 -24.29 -28.04
C GLN A 966 -30.13 -24.33 -29.46
N LYS A 967 -29.64 -25.22 -30.33
CA LYS A 967 -30.24 -25.42 -31.67
C LYS A 967 -31.67 -25.96 -31.59
N VAL A 968 -31.90 -27.03 -30.80
CA VAL A 968 -33.24 -27.60 -30.60
C VAL A 968 -34.24 -26.56 -30.03
N MET A 969 -33.78 -25.70 -29.11
CA MET A 969 -34.60 -24.59 -28.61
C MET A 969 -34.89 -23.54 -29.68
N ALA A 970 -33.90 -23.17 -30.50
CA ALA A 970 -34.07 -22.22 -31.60
C ALA A 970 -35.05 -22.74 -32.66
N ASP A 971 -34.95 -24.02 -33.07
CA ASP A 971 -35.89 -24.65 -34.01
C ASP A 971 -37.32 -24.67 -33.46
N LYS A 972 -37.49 -24.95 -32.16
CA LYS A 972 -38.79 -24.88 -31.49
C LYS A 972 -39.36 -23.46 -31.48
N MET A 973 -38.54 -22.45 -31.18
CA MET A 973 -38.94 -21.05 -31.20
C MET A 973 -39.36 -20.59 -32.60
N LEU A 974 -38.57 -20.91 -33.64
CA LEU A 974 -38.89 -20.60 -35.04
C LEU A 974 -40.24 -21.21 -35.45
N THR A 975 -40.45 -22.49 -35.14
CA THR A 975 -41.69 -23.22 -35.42
C THR A 975 -42.90 -22.58 -34.71
N MET A 976 -42.75 -22.22 -33.43
CA MET A 976 -43.80 -21.54 -32.66
C MET A 976 -44.08 -20.12 -33.16
N SER A 977 -43.12 -19.47 -33.81
CA SER A 977 -43.27 -18.14 -34.41
C SER A 977 -43.76 -18.16 -35.87
N GLY A 978 -44.12 -19.33 -36.42
CA GLY A 978 -44.67 -19.46 -37.78
C GLY A 978 -43.62 -19.42 -38.90
N PHE A 979 -42.32 -19.50 -38.56
CA PHE A 979 -41.23 -19.55 -39.54
C PHE A 979 -40.75 -20.99 -39.74
N SER A 980 -40.39 -21.34 -40.98
CA SER A 980 -39.81 -22.65 -41.29
C SER A 980 -38.35 -22.73 -40.83
N SER A 981 -38.01 -23.76 -40.03
CA SER A 981 -36.62 -24.12 -39.81
C SER A 981 -36.00 -24.61 -41.12
N SER A 982 -34.82 -24.10 -41.46
CA SER A 982 -34.03 -24.54 -42.62
C SER A 982 -33.08 -25.70 -42.31
N ALA A 983 -33.18 -26.32 -41.12
CA ALA A 983 -32.26 -27.33 -40.61
C ALA A 983 -32.45 -28.72 -41.24
N GLY A 984 -32.21 -28.85 -42.54
CA GLY A 984 -31.81 -30.12 -43.13
C GLY A 984 -30.37 -30.48 -42.74
N LEU A 985 -30.14 -31.74 -42.36
CA LEU A 985 -28.82 -32.37 -42.21
C LEU A 985 -27.87 -31.82 -41.12
N LEU A 986 -28.06 -32.32 -39.89
CA LEU A 986 -27.09 -33.24 -39.29
C LEU A 986 -27.86 -34.15 -38.33
N GLY A 987 -28.10 -35.41 -38.73
CA GLY A 987 -28.76 -36.40 -37.87
C GLY A 987 -27.92 -36.74 -36.63
N PRO A 988 -28.49 -37.46 -35.65
CA PRO A 988 -27.77 -37.82 -34.43
C PRO A 988 -26.61 -38.76 -34.75
N GLY A 989 -25.40 -38.20 -34.88
CA GLY A 989 -24.17 -38.96 -34.77
C GLY A 989 -24.20 -39.69 -33.41
N PRO A 990 -23.92 -41.01 -33.37
CA PRO A 990 -24.26 -41.80 -32.21
C PRO A 990 -23.41 -41.38 -31.01
N LEU A 991 -24.06 -40.84 -29.98
CA LEU A 991 -23.64 -40.99 -28.58
C LEU A 991 -23.80 -42.48 -28.19
N LYS A 992 -23.06 -43.36 -28.88
CA LYS A 992 -22.85 -44.73 -28.45
C LYS A 992 -21.90 -44.69 -27.27
N SER A 993 -22.31 -45.40 -26.23
CA SER A 993 -21.52 -45.67 -25.04
C SER A 993 -20.16 -46.30 -25.37
N SER A 994 -19.21 -46.07 -24.45
CA SER A 994 -17.84 -46.61 -24.34
C SER A 994 -16.72 -45.90 -25.13
N LEU A 995 -15.67 -45.57 -24.35
CA LEU A 995 -14.30 -45.12 -24.67
C LEU A 995 -14.15 -43.69 -25.24
#